data_AF-A0A496VMM7-F1
#
_entry.id   AF-A0A496VMM7-F1
#
_cell.length_a   1.000
_cell.length_b   1.000
_cell.length_c   1.000
_cell.angle_alpha   90.00
_cell.angle_beta   90.00
_cell.angle_gamma   90.00
#
_symmetry.space_group_name_H-M   'P 1'
#
loop_
_entity.id
_entity.type
_entity.pdbx_description
1 polymer ?
#
loop_
_entity_poly.entity_id
_entity_poly.type
_entity_poly.pdbx_seq_one_letter_code
_entity_poly.pdbx_strand_id
1 'polypeptide(L)'
;MKTNHPLNDTNHPVKCLGITFENEQARRAYFLEKLREKLQDIDFKSISGFPQATDEAILALSDPPYYTACPNPWIIDFLKNGKEATHQKDKNDKNDYHREPFATDITEGKNDPIYKAHSYHTKVPHKAIMHYILHYTEPGDVVFDGFCGTGMTGVAAQLCGNKKAVEALGYRVQPSGTIEAREEKNQSVWQGFSKFGARRAILNDLSPAATFIAHNYNTPVDVIAFEQEAQDILQTVEAECGWMYQTLHTSAKNIEKHTDDIKSTILGEMDCPVWLILGRINYTVWSDVFVCPECANDIVFWEVAIDKVAKKVKHQFPCPHCDASLTKRTLERAWITRFDTTINETIHQAKQIPVLINYSVGKTRYKKIPDAFDLAILDKIENAVIPNWFPMLALPDGYNTRQPKKSHGFNYLHHFYTKRNLWILAHFRKVCQKQHLLLFQSIVSTLSSRLVRYNLGKRGNGILPGTLYVSSLTAETNCYQLFAHKIRDFMGAFCVPDHSLVLTQSLNNTGIPSNTLDYLFLDPPFGSNLMYSELNFFWEAWLQVFTNIQPEAIVNKIQGKQLSDYRALIVNCFKEAFRILKPGRWMTVEFSNTQARVWNTLQTTLQEAGFIIANVSALDKKQGSFKAVTTTTAVKQDLIISAYKPNDVLEERFKKAAGSEAGVWEFVRSHLNYLPITKTKGGELELITERDPRILYDRTVAYFIRHGYPVPLSSQQFQAGLREHFKERDGMMFRLDQIEGYEQKRKVAKQPPQMELFVSDERSAIDWLQHFLKKRPSTRQDIHPELTKLMAGGWKKYEFIVELDTLLEFNFLKYEGKGAVPSQIHAYLSHQFKKCRNLEKDDPILQQYAIKRWYVPDPHKAQDLEKIREAHLLREFKQYRQNTNKRLKTFRLEAMRAGFKHAWGQQDYEMIVEMSKKIPEAALYEDEKLLQLYDLAIVRLEAVS
;
A
#
# COMPACT_ATOMS: atom_id res chain seq x y z
N MET A 1 -7.57 32.95 31.17
CA MET A 1 -6.83 34.19 30.83
C MET A 1 -6.56 34.19 29.34
N LYS A 2 -6.93 35.27 28.63
CA LYS A 2 -6.65 35.47 27.20
C LYS A 2 -5.14 35.68 27.04
N THR A 3 -4.39 34.62 26.75
CA THR A 3 -2.97 34.74 26.37
C THR A 3 -2.87 34.97 24.88
N ASN A 4 -2.97 36.25 24.49
CA ASN A 4 -2.42 36.75 23.24
C ASN A 4 -0.90 36.77 23.39
N HIS A 5 -0.21 35.77 22.85
CA HIS A 5 1.19 35.92 22.45
C HIS A 5 1.26 35.79 20.94
N PRO A 6 1.98 36.70 20.27
CA PRO A 6 2.00 36.80 18.82
C PRO A 6 2.77 35.60 18.27
N LEU A 7 2.12 34.82 17.41
CA LEU A 7 2.83 34.09 16.37
C LEU A 7 3.68 35.13 15.64
N ASN A 8 4.98 34.90 15.52
CA ASN A 8 5.86 35.68 14.66
C ASN A 8 5.51 35.32 13.20
N ASP A 9 4.30 35.68 12.77
CA ASP A 9 3.92 35.75 11.37
C ASP A 9 4.72 36.91 10.79
N THR A 10 5.49 36.61 9.75
CA THR A 10 6.23 37.63 9.01
C THR A 10 5.27 38.76 8.63
N ASN A 11 5.56 39.98 9.10
CA ASN A 11 4.84 41.22 8.73
C ASN A 11 5.08 41.61 7.26
N HIS A 12 5.29 40.63 6.39
CA HIS A 12 5.60 40.79 5.00
C HIS A 12 4.37 40.44 4.16
N PRO A 13 4.06 41.23 3.11
CA PRO A 13 2.96 40.92 2.23
C PRO A 13 3.09 39.53 1.60
N VAL A 14 1.98 38.78 1.60
CA VAL A 14 1.91 37.43 1.03
C VAL A 14 0.98 37.45 -0.17
N LYS A 15 1.41 36.87 -1.30
CA LYS A 15 0.56 36.68 -2.48
C LYS A 15 0.05 35.24 -2.51
N CYS A 16 -1.27 35.04 -2.50
CA CYS A 16 -1.90 33.73 -2.54
C CYS A 16 -3.06 33.73 -3.53
N LEU A 17 -3.04 32.78 -4.47
CA LEU A 17 -4.04 32.62 -5.54
C LEU A 17 -4.38 33.91 -6.31
N GLY A 18 -3.38 34.78 -6.52
CA GLY A 18 -3.55 36.05 -7.25
C GLY A 18 -3.93 37.25 -6.37
N ILE A 19 -4.21 37.04 -5.08
CA ILE A 19 -4.57 38.09 -4.10
C ILE A 19 -3.34 38.41 -3.24
N THR A 20 -3.07 39.70 -2.99
CA THR A 20 -2.02 40.15 -2.07
C THR A 20 -2.63 40.49 -0.72
N PHE A 21 -2.08 39.93 0.35
CA PHE A 21 -2.46 40.16 1.74
C PHE A 21 -1.33 40.87 2.48
N GLU A 22 -1.66 41.58 3.56
CA GLU A 22 -0.69 42.28 4.40
C GLU A 22 0.32 41.34 5.07
N ASN A 23 -0.16 40.16 5.49
CA ASN A 23 0.62 39.10 6.12
C ASN A 23 -0.11 37.75 6.02
N GLU A 24 0.53 36.69 6.53
CA GLU A 24 0.00 35.34 6.51
C GLU A 24 -1.28 35.17 7.36
N GLN A 25 -1.39 35.91 8.46
CA GLN A 25 -2.56 35.90 9.33
C GLN A 25 -3.82 36.44 8.61
N ALA A 26 -3.67 37.55 7.88
CA ALA A 26 -4.74 38.15 7.09
C ALA A 26 -5.17 37.23 5.94
N ARG A 27 -4.21 36.59 5.25
CA ARG A 27 -4.49 35.56 4.23
C ARG A 27 -5.34 34.45 4.83
N ARG A 28 -4.90 33.89 5.95
CA ARG A 28 -5.57 32.78 6.62
C ARG A 28 -6.99 33.14 7.08
N ALA A 29 -7.15 34.31 7.70
CA ALA A 29 -8.45 34.79 8.16
C ALA A 29 -9.45 34.93 6.99
N TYR A 30 -9.02 35.50 5.87
CA TYR A 30 -9.84 35.64 4.67
C TYR A 30 -10.34 34.28 4.14
N PHE A 31 -9.43 33.31 3.95
CA PHE A 31 -9.80 32.01 3.41
C PHE A 31 -10.59 31.15 4.39
N LEU A 32 -10.40 31.31 5.70
CA LEU A 32 -11.23 30.64 6.71
C LEU A 32 -12.67 31.16 6.68
N GLU A 33 -12.88 32.45 6.49
CA GLU A 33 -14.23 33.00 6.34
C GLU A 33 -14.91 32.47 5.07
N LYS A 34 -14.17 32.41 3.96
CA LYS A 34 -14.67 31.83 2.72
C LYS A 34 -14.97 30.34 2.84
N LEU A 35 -14.18 29.59 3.62
CA LEU A 35 -14.49 28.19 3.93
C LEU A 35 -15.78 28.09 4.75
N ARG A 36 -15.97 28.96 5.75
CA ARG A 36 -17.19 29.00 6.57
C ARG A 36 -18.43 29.24 5.74
N GLU A 37 -18.38 30.21 4.81
CA GLU A 37 -19.45 30.45 3.84
C GLU A 37 -19.75 29.17 3.04
N LYS A 38 -18.70 28.49 2.55
CA LYS A 38 -18.86 27.28 1.74
C LYS A 38 -19.39 26.08 2.54
N LEU A 39 -19.14 25.99 3.84
CA LEU A 39 -19.71 24.96 4.71
C LEU A 39 -21.23 25.10 4.91
N GLN A 40 -21.83 26.25 4.57
CA GLN A 40 -23.29 26.41 4.58
C GLN A 40 -23.97 25.78 3.35
N ASP A 41 -23.19 25.43 2.32
CA ASP A 41 -23.68 24.82 1.08
C ASP A 41 -23.91 23.32 1.26
N ILE A 42 -25.16 22.88 1.07
CA ILE A 42 -25.58 21.48 1.22
C ILE A 42 -24.93 20.59 0.16
N ASP A 43 -24.76 21.09 -1.07
CA ASP A 43 -24.16 20.31 -2.16
C ASP A 43 -22.68 20.08 -1.88
N PHE A 44 -22.01 21.08 -1.29
CA PHE A 44 -20.61 20.95 -0.85
C PHE A 44 -20.45 19.91 0.26
N LYS A 45 -21.35 19.89 1.25
CA LYS A 45 -21.38 18.87 2.31
C LYS A 45 -21.78 17.47 1.81
N SER A 46 -22.40 17.39 0.64
CA SER A 46 -22.82 16.14 0.01
C SER A 46 -21.72 15.47 -0.83
N ILE A 47 -20.55 16.08 -0.96
CA ILE A 47 -19.40 15.48 -1.66
C ILE A 47 -19.00 14.16 -0.96
N SER A 48 -18.77 13.12 -1.77
CA SER A 48 -18.41 11.79 -1.28
C SER A 48 -17.17 11.83 -0.38
N GLY A 49 -17.30 11.26 0.82
CA GLY A 49 -16.22 11.24 1.80
C GLY A 49 -16.06 12.53 2.60
N PHE A 50 -17.02 13.47 2.54
CA PHE A 50 -17.06 14.61 3.46
C PHE A 50 -16.97 14.11 4.92
N PRO A 51 -16.08 14.68 5.75
CA PRO A 51 -15.81 14.19 7.11
C PRO A 51 -17.01 14.34 8.05
N GLN A 52 -17.06 13.51 9.09
CA GLN A 52 -18.04 13.66 10.16
C GLN A 52 -17.46 14.59 11.23
N ALA A 53 -17.95 15.82 11.32
CA ALA A 53 -17.49 16.84 12.27
C ALA A 53 -18.46 18.03 12.36
N THR A 54 -18.34 18.85 13.40
CA THR A 54 -18.91 20.20 13.43
C THR A 54 -18.14 21.14 12.50
N ASP A 55 -18.79 22.17 11.95
CA ASP A 55 -18.14 23.17 11.09
C ASP A 55 -16.96 23.84 11.80
N GLU A 56 -17.08 24.13 13.10
CA GLU A 56 -16.02 24.73 13.92
C GLU A 56 -14.79 23.83 14.02
N ALA A 57 -14.96 22.52 14.13
CA ALA A 57 -13.85 21.56 14.17
C ALA A 57 -13.14 21.49 12.81
N ILE A 58 -13.90 21.50 11.70
CA ILE A 58 -13.34 21.55 10.34
C ILE A 58 -12.53 22.84 10.15
N LEU A 59 -13.09 24.01 10.52
CA LEU A 59 -12.42 25.31 10.43
C LEU A 59 -11.18 25.38 11.34
N ALA A 60 -11.26 24.83 12.56
CA ALA A 60 -10.16 24.83 13.50
C ALA A 60 -8.97 24.00 12.99
N LEU A 61 -9.24 22.86 12.35
CA LEU A 61 -8.20 22.00 11.79
C LEU A 61 -7.63 22.53 10.47
N SER A 62 -8.43 23.24 9.67
CA SER A 62 -8.04 23.70 8.34
C SER A 62 -7.02 24.86 8.33
N ASP A 63 -6.30 24.96 7.23
CA ASP A 63 -5.44 26.09 6.85
C ASP A 63 -5.63 26.42 5.35
N PRO A 64 -6.81 26.93 4.97
CA PRO A 64 -7.14 27.17 3.58
C PRO A 64 -6.31 28.33 3.01
N PRO A 65 -5.99 28.33 1.70
CA PRO A 65 -6.48 27.37 0.71
C PRO A 65 -5.61 26.11 0.61
N TYR A 66 -4.45 26.06 1.27
CA TYR A 66 -3.49 24.95 1.11
C TYR A 66 -3.93 23.66 1.79
N TYR A 67 -4.67 23.73 2.90
CA TYR A 67 -5.25 22.57 3.57
C TYR A 67 -6.68 22.80 4.01
N THR A 68 -7.56 21.88 3.63
CA THR A 68 -8.91 21.78 4.21
C THR A 68 -9.11 20.40 4.81
N ALA A 69 -9.63 20.36 6.04
CA ALA A 69 -10.03 19.13 6.72
C ALA A 69 -11.32 18.51 6.12
N CYS A 70 -11.73 18.97 4.94
CA CYS A 70 -12.88 18.58 4.13
C CYS A 70 -12.49 18.71 2.63
N PRO A 71 -13.40 18.52 1.64
CA PRO A 71 -13.17 18.91 0.25
C PRO A 71 -12.58 20.33 0.14
N ASN A 72 -11.72 20.58 -0.85
CA ASN A 72 -11.06 21.88 -1.00
C ASN A 72 -11.69 22.72 -2.14
N PRO A 73 -12.36 23.84 -1.82
CA PRO A 73 -13.02 24.69 -2.83
C PRO A 73 -12.08 25.34 -3.85
N TRP A 74 -10.79 25.49 -3.53
CA TRP A 74 -9.82 26.26 -4.32
C TRP A 74 -8.96 25.40 -5.24
N ILE A 75 -9.31 24.13 -5.44
CA ILE A 75 -8.53 23.22 -6.28
C ILE A 75 -8.38 23.74 -7.72
N ILE A 76 -9.43 24.34 -8.27
CA ILE A 76 -9.42 24.92 -9.62
C ILE A 76 -8.53 26.16 -9.66
N ASP A 77 -8.59 27.03 -8.65
CA ASP A 77 -7.78 28.24 -8.55
C ASP A 77 -6.30 27.91 -8.41
N PHE A 78 -5.98 26.91 -7.58
CA PHE A 78 -4.63 26.37 -7.48
C PHE A 78 -4.15 25.92 -8.87
N LEU A 79 -4.92 25.07 -9.56
CA LEU A 79 -4.54 24.57 -10.89
C LEU A 79 -4.30 25.69 -11.92
N LYS A 80 -5.13 26.74 -11.92
CA LYS A 80 -5.00 27.92 -12.81
C LYS A 80 -3.75 28.75 -12.50
N ASN A 81 -3.53 29.10 -11.23
CA ASN A 81 -2.39 29.96 -10.84
C ASN A 81 -1.04 29.38 -11.26
N GLY A 82 -0.86 28.06 -11.21
CA GLY A 82 0.39 27.47 -11.70
C GLY A 82 0.50 27.33 -13.22
N LYS A 83 -0.59 27.42 -13.99
CA LYS A 83 -0.53 27.51 -15.46
C LYS A 83 0.03 28.86 -15.90
N GLU A 84 -0.31 29.94 -15.19
CA GLU A 84 0.25 31.27 -15.44
C GLU A 84 1.74 31.36 -15.12
N ALA A 85 2.19 30.70 -14.04
CA ALA A 85 3.62 30.58 -13.72
C ALA A 85 4.41 29.68 -14.71
N THR A 86 3.74 28.75 -15.41
CA THR A 86 4.35 27.82 -16.39
C THR A 86 4.16 28.26 -17.85
N HIS A 87 3.51 29.40 -18.13
CA HIS A 87 3.30 29.93 -19.47
C HIS A 87 4.58 30.46 -20.17
N GLN A 88 5.77 30.20 -19.61
CA GLN A 88 7.05 30.22 -20.33
C GLN A 88 7.42 28.87 -20.99
N LYS A 89 6.56 27.83 -20.93
CA LYS A 89 6.69 26.64 -21.79
C LYS A 89 6.21 27.01 -23.20
N ASP A 90 7.13 26.91 -24.18
CA ASP A 90 6.88 27.15 -25.59
C ASP A 90 5.58 26.50 -26.06
N LYS A 91 4.68 27.30 -26.63
CA LYS A 91 3.39 26.88 -27.20
C LYS A 91 3.51 25.85 -28.34
N ASN A 92 4.74 25.49 -28.75
CA ASN A 92 5.02 24.56 -29.85
C ASN A 92 5.10 23.08 -29.42
N ASP A 93 5.17 22.77 -28.13
CA ASP A 93 5.48 21.41 -27.67
C ASP A 93 4.26 20.56 -27.31
N LYS A 94 3.12 20.78 -28.00
CA LYS A 94 1.88 20.05 -27.75
C LYS A 94 1.91 18.58 -28.21
N ASN A 95 3.02 18.10 -28.80
CA ASN A 95 3.07 16.80 -29.48
C ASN A 95 4.18 15.82 -29.03
N ASP A 96 5.08 16.15 -28.09
CA ASP A 96 6.29 15.32 -27.86
C ASP A 96 6.44 14.68 -26.46
N TYR A 97 5.36 14.63 -25.65
CA TYR A 97 5.42 13.86 -24.40
C TYR A 97 5.43 12.36 -24.71
N HIS A 98 6.60 11.75 -24.57
CA HIS A 98 6.79 10.31 -24.62
C HIS A 98 7.67 9.83 -23.47
N ARG A 99 7.21 8.78 -22.79
CA ARG A 99 7.92 8.08 -21.70
C ARG A 99 7.62 6.59 -21.79
N GLU A 100 8.60 5.77 -21.42
CA GLU A 100 8.49 4.32 -21.24
C GLU A 100 8.22 4.01 -19.75
N PRO A 101 7.82 2.80 -19.34
CA PRO A 101 7.67 2.46 -17.94
C PRO A 101 9.02 2.55 -17.24
N PHE A 102 9.02 3.10 -16.03
CA PHE A 102 10.22 3.10 -15.21
C PHE A 102 10.57 1.66 -14.82
N ALA A 103 11.69 1.14 -15.34
CA ALA A 103 12.02 -0.29 -15.34
C ALA A 103 13.12 -0.69 -14.33
N THR A 104 13.60 0.25 -13.51
CA THR A 104 14.69 0.01 -12.56
C THR A 104 14.16 -0.43 -11.20
N ASP A 105 14.73 -1.51 -10.64
CA ASP A 105 14.44 -1.96 -9.27
C ASP A 105 14.93 -0.91 -8.27
N ILE A 106 14.02 -0.28 -7.52
CA ILE A 106 14.35 0.73 -6.51
C ILE A 106 14.60 0.04 -5.17
N THR A 107 15.72 0.37 -4.52
CA THR A 107 16.06 -0.18 -3.20
C THR A 107 16.29 0.92 -2.16
N GLU A 108 15.21 1.41 -1.55
CA GLU A 108 15.23 2.53 -0.61
C GLU A 108 14.95 2.11 0.85
N GLY A 109 15.69 2.72 1.78
CA GLY A 109 15.61 2.39 3.21
C GLY A 109 14.62 3.26 4.00
N LYS A 110 14.02 2.70 5.05
CA LYS A 110 13.09 3.39 5.98
C LYS A 110 13.78 4.27 7.04
N ASN A 111 15.01 4.71 6.78
CA ASN A 111 15.87 5.31 7.79
C ASN A 111 15.83 6.84 7.84
N ASP A 112 15.19 7.47 6.86
CA ASP A 112 15.10 8.91 6.72
C ASP A 112 14.36 9.56 7.91
N PRO A 113 14.80 10.74 8.41
CA PRO A 113 14.17 11.42 9.54
C PRO A 113 12.65 11.60 9.39
N ILE A 114 12.18 12.02 8.21
CA ILE A 114 10.75 12.24 7.96
C ILE A 114 9.93 10.94 8.07
N TYR A 115 10.54 9.81 7.73
CA TYR A 115 9.89 8.51 7.84
C TYR A 115 9.68 8.12 9.30
N LYS A 116 10.66 8.42 10.17
CA LYS A 116 10.67 8.06 11.60
C LYS A 116 9.89 9.02 12.51
N ALA A 117 9.68 10.27 12.08
CA ALA A 117 9.08 11.31 12.90
C ALA A 117 7.66 10.95 13.39
N HIS A 118 6.76 10.56 12.48
CA HIS A 118 5.44 10.03 12.83
C HIS A 118 5.34 8.51 12.60
N SER A 119 4.50 7.80 13.34
CA SER A 119 4.35 6.33 13.26
C SER A 119 3.05 5.89 12.58
N TYR A 120 2.57 6.69 11.61
CA TYR A 120 1.35 6.41 10.85
C TYR A 120 1.46 5.08 10.09
N HIS A 121 0.32 4.43 9.81
CA HIS A 121 0.27 3.02 9.41
C HIS A 121 0.93 2.71 8.06
N THR A 122 0.67 3.51 7.04
CA THR A 122 1.21 3.35 5.69
C THR A 122 2.12 4.52 5.36
N LYS A 123 3.34 4.19 4.90
CA LYS A 123 4.34 5.17 4.52
C LYS A 123 5.24 4.59 3.43
N VAL A 124 5.31 5.31 2.33
CA VAL A 124 6.24 5.08 1.23
C VAL A 124 7.42 6.05 1.39
N PRO A 125 8.68 5.60 1.33
CA PRO A 125 9.82 6.53 1.37
C PRO A 125 9.76 7.52 0.19
N HIS A 126 9.79 8.83 0.46
CA HIS A 126 9.72 9.87 -0.58
C HIS A 126 10.80 9.69 -1.66
N LYS A 127 11.99 9.20 -1.31
CA LYS A 127 13.08 8.91 -2.25
C LYS A 127 12.68 7.90 -3.33
N ALA A 128 11.91 6.87 -2.96
CA ALA A 128 11.40 5.90 -3.92
C ALA A 128 10.43 6.58 -4.91
N ILE A 129 9.55 7.45 -4.41
CA ILE A 129 8.58 8.19 -5.23
C ILE A 129 9.29 9.19 -6.17
N MET A 130 10.38 9.81 -5.72
CA MET A 130 11.13 10.78 -6.52
C MET A 130 11.64 10.19 -7.85
N HIS A 131 12.08 8.93 -7.88
CA HIS A 131 12.49 8.28 -9.13
C HIS A 131 11.39 8.31 -10.19
N TYR A 132 10.16 7.97 -9.79
CA TYR A 132 9.02 7.98 -10.70
C TYR A 132 8.60 9.40 -11.10
N ILE A 133 8.58 10.35 -10.16
CA ILE A 133 8.24 11.76 -10.46
C ILE A 133 9.25 12.34 -11.45
N LEU A 134 10.56 12.16 -11.22
CA LEU A 134 11.61 12.62 -12.12
C LEU A 134 11.48 12.00 -13.51
N HIS A 135 11.11 10.72 -13.60
CA HIS A 135 10.95 10.03 -14.88
C HIS A 135 9.72 10.52 -15.67
N TYR A 136 8.56 10.62 -15.03
CA TYR A 136 7.29 10.86 -15.71
C TYR A 136 6.89 12.33 -15.87
N THR A 137 7.57 13.26 -15.20
CA THR A 137 7.15 14.67 -15.15
C THR A 137 8.29 15.64 -15.40
N GLU A 138 7.95 16.85 -15.82
CA GLU A 138 8.86 17.98 -15.89
C GLU A 138 8.60 18.98 -14.73
N PRO A 139 9.56 19.87 -14.41
CA PRO A 139 9.32 20.94 -13.45
C PRO A 139 8.03 21.73 -13.76
N GLY A 140 7.27 22.04 -12.72
CA GLY A 140 5.97 22.72 -12.80
C GLY A 140 4.76 21.82 -13.18
N ASP A 141 4.98 20.58 -13.65
CA ASP A 141 3.89 19.63 -13.87
C ASP A 141 3.17 19.30 -12.53
N VAL A 142 1.91 18.87 -12.63
CA VAL A 142 1.07 18.58 -11.45
C VAL A 142 0.97 17.09 -11.21
N VAL A 143 1.48 16.67 -10.05
CA VAL A 143 1.40 15.31 -9.50
C VAL A 143 0.20 15.21 -8.56
N PHE A 144 -0.51 14.09 -8.60
CA PHE A 144 -1.61 13.82 -7.70
C PHE A 144 -1.48 12.48 -7.00
N ASP A 145 -1.86 12.49 -5.73
CA ASP A 145 -1.96 11.29 -4.91
C ASP A 145 -3.32 11.28 -4.20
N GLY A 146 -4.15 10.30 -4.56
CA GLY A 146 -5.52 10.15 -4.08
C GLY A 146 -5.65 9.36 -2.77
N PHE A 147 -4.57 8.73 -2.33
CA PHE A 147 -4.45 7.90 -1.12
C PHE A 147 -3.20 8.31 -0.35
N CYS A 148 -3.05 9.62 -0.14
CA CYS A 148 -1.73 10.19 0.13
C CYS A 148 -1.14 9.78 1.48
N GLY A 149 -1.95 9.26 2.43
CA GLY A 149 -1.47 8.85 3.74
C GLY A 149 -0.76 10.01 4.43
N THR A 150 0.55 9.87 4.67
CA THR A 150 1.35 10.96 5.25
C THR A 150 1.87 11.98 4.24
N GLY A 151 1.41 11.98 3.00
CA GLY A 151 1.73 13.00 1.99
C GLY A 151 3.15 12.94 1.40
N MET A 152 3.77 11.75 1.37
CA MET A 152 5.15 11.60 0.90
C MET A 152 5.32 11.92 -0.59
N THR A 153 4.25 11.80 -1.38
CA THR A 153 4.24 12.19 -2.80
C THR A 153 4.45 13.69 -2.98
N GLY A 154 3.89 14.53 -2.10
CA GLY A 154 4.11 15.98 -2.16
C GLY A 154 5.54 16.35 -1.75
N VAL A 155 6.06 15.70 -0.70
CA VAL A 155 7.47 15.86 -0.29
C VAL A 155 8.40 15.49 -1.44
N ALA A 156 8.15 14.35 -2.10
CA ALA A 156 8.92 13.91 -3.27
C ALA A 156 8.83 14.91 -4.44
N ALA A 157 7.65 15.42 -4.75
CA ALA A 157 7.42 16.39 -5.82
C ALA A 157 8.24 17.68 -5.60
N GLN A 158 8.28 18.16 -4.36
CA GLN A 158 9.05 19.35 -4.00
C GLN A 158 10.56 19.09 -3.99
N LEU A 159 11.00 17.97 -3.41
CA LEU A 159 12.42 17.61 -3.30
C LEU A 159 13.08 17.30 -4.66
N CYS A 160 12.31 17.13 -5.75
CA CYS A 160 12.86 17.14 -7.11
C CYS A 160 13.53 18.48 -7.49
N GLY A 161 13.21 19.56 -6.77
CA GLY A 161 13.89 20.87 -6.83
C GLY A 161 15.03 21.05 -5.82
N ASN A 162 15.41 19.99 -5.08
CA ASN A 162 16.52 20.04 -4.14
C ASN A 162 17.71 19.24 -4.66
N LYS A 163 18.82 19.93 -4.97
CA LYS A 163 19.99 19.30 -5.59
C LYS A 163 20.58 18.17 -4.75
N LYS A 164 20.71 18.37 -3.43
CA LYS A 164 21.24 17.35 -2.50
C LYS A 164 20.34 16.11 -2.46
N ALA A 165 19.02 16.30 -2.49
CA ALA A 165 18.07 15.19 -2.49
C ALA A 165 18.16 14.38 -3.78
N VAL A 166 18.22 15.04 -4.94
CA VAL A 166 18.37 14.37 -6.25
C VAL A 166 19.71 13.63 -6.36
N GLU A 167 20.81 14.24 -5.91
CA GLU A 167 22.13 13.60 -5.90
C GLU A 167 22.20 12.40 -4.95
N ALA A 168 21.46 12.44 -3.83
CA ALA A 168 21.36 11.32 -2.90
C ALA A 168 20.65 10.08 -3.48
N LEU A 169 19.88 10.22 -4.58
CA LEU A 169 19.31 9.11 -5.33
C LEU A 169 20.32 8.43 -6.29
N GLY A 170 21.54 8.96 -6.38
CA GLY A 170 22.58 8.48 -7.30
C GLY A 170 22.58 9.19 -8.67
N TYR A 171 21.83 10.28 -8.81
CA TYR A 171 21.80 11.08 -10.04
C TYR A 171 22.79 12.26 -10.00
N ARG A 172 23.08 12.83 -11.18
CA ARG A 172 23.91 14.02 -11.32
C ARG A 172 23.08 15.18 -11.85
N VAL A 173 23.22 16.37 -11.25
CA VAL A 173 22.56 17.59 -11.72
C VAL A 173 23.58 18.50 -12.39
N GLN A 174 23.42 18.73 -13.69
CA GLN A 174 24.28 19.62 -14.48
C GLN A 174 23.91 21.10 -14.25
N PRO A 175 24.84 22.04 -14.49
CA PRO A 175 24.54 23.49 -14.43
C PRO A 175 23.41 23.93 -15.35
N SER A 176 23.17 23.22 -16.46
CA SER A 176 22.05 23.43 -17.37
C SER A 176 20.68 23.08 -16.78
N GLY A 177 20.63 22.45 -15.60
CA GLY A 177 19.41 21.89 -15.02
C GLY A 177 19.07 20.49 -15.54
N THR A 178 19.88 19.89 -16.42
CA THR A 178 19.71 18.50 -16.85
C THR A 178 20.07 17.54 -15.72
N ILE A 179 19.21 16.57 -15.44
CA ILE A 179 19.48 15.44 -14.53
C ILE A 179 19.92 14.25 -15.35
N GLU A 180 21.04 13.67 -14.95
CA GLU A 180 21.65 12.52 -15.60
C GLU A 180 21.65 11.30 -14.67
N ALA A 181 21.40 10.13 -15.26
CA ALA A 181 21.59 8.84 -14.62
C ALA A 181 22.85 8.16 -15.19
N ARG A 182 23.48 7.31 -14.38
CA ARG A 182 24.58 6.46 -14.85
C ARG A 182 24.03 5.34 -15.72
N GLU A 183 24.75 5.03 -16.79
CA GLU A 183 24.50 3.79 -17.52
C GLU A 183 24.83 2.57 -16.63
N GLU A 184 23.96 1.56 -16.62
CA GLU A 184 24.15 0.36 -15.80
C GLU A 184 25.42 -0.44 -16.16
N LYS A 185 25.86 -0.40 -17.43
CA LYS A 185 27.03 -1.16 -17.91
C LYS A 185 28.36 -0.43 -17.75
N ASN A 186 28.35 0.91 -17.88
CA ASN A 186 29.54 1.73 -17.75
C ASN A 186 29.24 2.89 -16.82
N GLN A 187 29.53 2.70 -15.53
CA GLN A 187 29.31 3.69 -14.46
C GLN A 187 30.04 5.04 -14.71
N SER A 188 30.89 5.09 -15.74
CA SER A 188 31.60 6.28 -16.22
C SER A 188 30.77 7.17 -17.15
N VAL A 189 29.71 6.64 -17.77
CA VAL A 189 28.86 7.35 -18.75
C VAL A 189 27.57 7.83 -18.09
N TRP A 190 27.25 9.11 -18.31
CA TRP A 190 26.06 9.78 -17.79
C TRP A 190 25.13 10.17 -18.93
N GLN A 191 23.84 9.89 -18.78
CA GLN A 191 22.82 10.21 -19.78
C GLN A 191 21.69 11.04 -19.16
N GLY A 192 21.38 12.17 -19.80
CA GLY A 192 20.27 13.04 -19.40
C GLY A 192 18.91 12.37 -19.61
N PHE A 193 18.04 12.44 -18.60
CA PHE A 193 16.69 11.85 -18.66
C PHE A 193 15.57 12.72 -18.07
N SER A 194 15.91 13.74 -17.27
CA SER A 194 14.93 14.61 -16.60
C SER A 194 15.50 16.03 -16.42
N LYS A 195 14.65 16.98 -16.05
CA LYS A 195 15.04 18.34 -15.63
C LYS A 195 14.89 18.56 -14.12
N PHE A 196 15.82 19.35 -13.58
CA PHE A 196 15.87 19.79 -12.20
C PHE A 196 14.81 20.86 -11.91
N GLY A 197 14.09 20.71 -10.80
CA GLY A 197 13.07 21.65 -10.37
C GLY A 197 11.90 20.99 -9.63
N ALA A 198 11.20 21.78 -8.82
CA ALA A 198 10.04 21.29 -8.07
C ALA A 198 8.85 21.01 -9.00
N ARG A 199 8.05 20.02 -8.61
CA ARG A 199 6.74 19.73 -9.17
C ARG A 199 5.66 20.18 -8.20
N ARG A 200 4.46 20.42 -8.72
CA ARG A 200 3.31 20.81 -7.90
C ARG A 200 2.57 19.55 -7.48
N ALA A 201 2.08 19.50 -6.25
CA ALA A 201 1.37 18.34 -5.74
C ALA A 201 -0.03 18.69 -5.22
N ILE A 202 -0.98 17.80 -5.53
CA ILE A 202 -2.31 17.76 -4.93
C ILE A 202 -2.44 16.42 -4.20
N LEU A 203 -2.68 16.48 -2.90
CA LEU A 203 -2.71 15.32 -2.00
C LEU A 203 -4.11 15.18 -1.41
N ASN A 204 -4.73 14.04 -1.67
CA ASN A 204 -6.04 13.70 -1.17
C ASN A 204 -5.97 12.44 -0.31
N ASP A 205 -6.72 12.41 0.78
CA ASP A 205 -6.98 11.19 1.53
C ASP A 205 -8.38 11.28 2.15
N LEU A 206 -8.98 10.12 2.41
CA LEU A 206 -10.28 10.05 3.08
C LEU A 206 -10.16 10.38 4.59
N SER A 207 -8.99 10.12 5.19
CA SER A 207 -8.78 10.29 6.63
C SER A 207 -8.31 11.70 7.00
N PRO A 208 -9.02 12.40 7.91
CA PRO A 208 -8.55 13.65 8.50
C PRO A 208 -7.20 13.53 9.22
N ALA A 209 -6.91 12.38 9.85
CA ALA A 209 -5.60 12.16 10.47
C ALA A 209 -4.48 12.07 9.43
N ALA A 210 -4.72 11.37 8.31
CA ALA A 210 -3.78 11.30 7.20
C ALA A 210 -3.51 12.70 6.62
N THR A 211 -4.56 13.41 6.23
CA THR A 211 -4.44 14.72 5.60
C THR A 211 -3.84 15.76 6.52
N PHE A 212 -4.12 15.71 7.83
CA PHE A 212 -3.46 16.57 8.80
C PHE A 212 -1.94 16.33 8.84
N ILE A 213 -1.50 15.06 8.89
CA ILE A 213 -0.07 14.73 8.85
C ILE A 213 0.55 15.17 7.51
N ALA A 214 -0.12 14.88 6.40
CA ALA A 214 0.32 15.24 5.06
C ALA A 214 0.49 16.76 4.92
N HIS A 215 -0.48 17.56 5.38
CA HIS A 215 -0.40 19.01 5.37
C HIS A 215 0.84 19.52 6.11
N ASN A 216 1.11 19.03 7.33
CA ASN A 216 2.25 19.53 8.09
C ASN A 216 3.61 19.10 7.50
N TYR A 217 3.70 17.95 6.83
CA TYR A 217 4.92 17.58 6.09
C TYR A 217 5.09 18.32 4.76
N ASN A 218 4.04 18.94 4.25
CA ASN A 218 4.01 19.68 2.98
C ASN A 218 3.77 21.18 3.18
N THR A 219 4.16 21.71 4.33
CA THR A 219 4.07 23.12 4.69
C THR A 219 5.47 23.60 5.11
N PRO A 220 5.93 24.77 4.63
CA PRO A 220 7.18 25.36 5.09
C PRO A 220 7.13 25.67 6.58
N VAL A 221 8.21 25.38 7.31
CA VAL A 221 8.31 25.61 8.76
C VAL A 221 9.62 26.33 9.07
N ASP A 222 9.56 27.41 9.84
CA ASP A 222 10.74 27.97 10.51
C ASP A 222 11.13 27.02 11.64
N VAL A 223 12.17 26.21 11.39
CA VAL A 223 12.62 25.16 12.31
C VAL A 223 13.12 25.73 13.64
N ILE A 224 13.68 26.95 13.66
CA ILE A 224 14.22 27.57 14.87
C ILE A 224 13.07 28.07 15.74
N ALA A 225 12.12 28.81 15.15
CA ALA A 225 10.94 29.28 15.86
C ALA A 225 10.10 28.09 16.37
N PHE A 226 9.94 27.06 15.54
CA PHE A 226 9.25 25.83 15.93
C PHE A 226 9.90 25.16 17.14
N GLU A 227 11.24 25.03 17.15
CA GLU A 227 11.97 24.43 18.27
C GLU A 227 11.79 25.25 19.56
N GLN A 228 11.95 26.57 19.51
CA GLN A 228 11.81 27.44 20.67
C GLN A 228 10.42 27.32 21.29
N GLU A 229 9.37 27.46 20.48
CA GLU A 229 7.99 27.33 20.96
C GLU A 229 7.69 25.92 21.48
N ALA A 230 8.26 24.88 20.88
CA ALA A 230 8.08 23.50 21.35
C ALA A 230 8.76 23.26 22.71
N GLN A 231 9.92 23.89 22.96
CA GLN A 231 10.60 23.85 24.25
C GLN A 231 9.81 24.62 25.33
N ASP A 232 9.22 25.77 24.98
CA ASP A 232 8.38 26.55 25.90
C ASP A 232 7.11 25.78 26.30
N ILE A 233 6.46 25.12 25.33
CA ILE A 233 5.35 24.19 25.57
C ILE A 233 5.80 23.10 26.55
N LEU A 234 6.94 22.47 26.30
CA LEU A 234 7.46 21.38 27.14
C LEU A 234 7.72 21.85 28.58
N GLN A 235 8.35 23.01 28.76
CA GLN A 235 8.60 23.62 30.07
C GLN A 235 7.31 23.95 30.80
N THR A 236 6.32 24.51 30.10
CA THR A 236 5.00 24.85 30.67
C THR A 236 4.30 23.59 31.20
N VAL A 237 4.27 22.51 30.41
CA VAL A 237 3.64 21.26 30.83
C VAL A 237 4.42 20.60 31.98
N GLU A 238 5.76 20.73 31.98
CA GLU A 238 6.61 20.18 33.03
C GLU A 238 6.44 20.90 34.37
N ALA A 239 6.30 22.23 34.35
CA ALA A 239 6.00 23.00 35.55
C ALA A 239 4.67 22.58 36.19
N GLU A 240 3.63 22.35 35.38
CA GLU A 240 2.29 21.99 35.85
C GLU A 240 2.19 20.53 36.34
N CYS A 241 2.72 19.58 35.56
CA CYS A 241 2.46 18.15 35.77
C CYS A 241 3.73 17.34 36.15
N GLY A 242 4.89 17.98 36.31
CA GLY A 242 6.18 17.32 36.51
C GLY A 242 6.28 16.49 37.79
N TRP A 243 5.54 16.88 38.83
CA TRP A 243 5.43 16.14 40.10
C TRP A 243 4.96 14.69 39.90
N MET A 244 4.16 14.41 38.86
CA MET A 244 3.59 13.08 38.61
C MET A 244 4.63 12.00 38.22
N TYR A 245 5.83 12.40 37.79
CA TYR A 245 6.92 11.47 37.44
C TYR A 245 8.08 11.48 38.44
N GLN A 246 7.85 11.94 39.67
CA GLN A 246 8.84 11.84 40.74
C GLN A 246 8.80 10.45 41.38
N THR A 247 9.95 10.00 41.89
CA THR A 247 10.06 8.78 42.70
C THR A 247 11.21 8.90 43.69
N LEU A 248 11.12 8.27 44.85
CA LEU A 248 12.20 8.25 45.82
C LEU A 248 13.41 7.48 45.28
N HIS A 249 14.59 8.12 45.27
CA HIS A 249 15.86 7.45 44.99
C HIS A 249 16.57 7.06 46.30
N THR A 250 16.91 8.05 47.12
CA THR A 250 17.58 7.85 48.41
C THR A 250 17.20 8.95 49.40
N SER A 251 17.34 8.64 50.70
CA SER A 251 17.17 9.58 51.80
C SER A 251 18.37 9.46 52.75
N ALA A 252 18.96 10.58 53.15
CA ALA A 252 20.00 10.62 54.18
C ALA A 252 19.42 10.51 55.61
N LYS A 253 18.10 10.74 55.77
CA LYS A 253 17.37 10.53 57.03
C LYS A 253 16.60 9.21 56.99
N ASN A 254 16.29 8.67 58.17
CA ASN A 254 15.48 7.46 58.29
C ASN A 254 14.09 7.67 57.67
N ILE A 255 13.72 6.79 56.73
CA ILE A 255 12.48 6.90 55.95
C ILE A 255 11.23 6.75 56.84
N GLU A 256 11.24 5.80 57.78
CA GLU A 256 10.08 5.54 58.67
C GLU A 256 9.77 6.75 59.55
N LYS A 257 10.80 7.42 60.08
CA LYS A 257 10.65 8.62 60.92
C LYS A 257 10.25 9.88 60.17
N HIS A 258 10.42 9.90 58.84
CA HIS A 258 10.15 11.06 57.98
C HIS A 258 9.18 10.73 56.85
N THR A 259 8.30 9.74 57.04
CA THR A 259 7.40 9.26 55.99
C THR A 259 6.48 10.36 55.47
N ASP A 260 5.92 11.19 56.35
CA ASP A 260 5.02 12.28 55.95
C ASP A 260 5.76 13.38 55.18
N ASP A 261 6.94 13.80 55.65
CA ASP A 261 7.80 14.77 54.94
C ASP A 261 8.15 14.26 53.52
N ILE A 262 8.54 12.99 53.40
CA ILE A 262 8.89 12.37 52.11
C ILE A 262 7.65 12.30 51.22
N LYS A 263 6.49 11.90 51.78
CA LYS A 263 5.23 11.80 51.05
C LYS A 263 4.80 13.17 50.53
N SER A 264 4.73 14.20 51.37
CA SER A 264 4.36 15.55 50.93
C SER A 264 5.33 16.11 49.88
N THR A 265 6.63 15.82 50.01
CA THR A 265 7.61 16.19 48.98
C THR A 265 7.30 15.52 47.64
N ILE A 266 7.11 14.20 47.64
CA ILE A 266 6.88 13.39 46.44
C ILE A 266 5.53 13.72 45.78
N LEU A 267 4.54 14.12 46.57
CA LEU A 267 3.24 14.58 46.07
C LEU A 267 3.29 16.01 45.52
N GLY A 268 4.45 16.69 45.56
CA GLY A 268 4.62 18.06 45.09
C GLY A 268 3.98 19.12 45.99
N GLU A 269 3.73 18.78 47.27
CA GLU A 269 3.11 19.67 48.26
C GLU A 269 4.15 20.46 49.06
N MET A 270 5.41 20.03 49.02
CA MET A 270 6.55 20.66 49.68
C MET A 270 7.77 20.61 48.77
N ASP A 271 8.63 21.62 48.86
CA ASP A 271 9.92 21.63 48.16
C ASP A 271 10.82 20.47 48.60
N CYS A 272 11.62 19.95 47.66
CA CYS A 272 12.50 18.83 47.94
C CYS A 272 13.62 19.22 48.91
N PRO A 273 13.66 18.65 50.13
CA PRO A 273 14.68 19.01 51.09
C PRO A 273 16.04 18.41 50.69
N VAL A 274 17.14 19.05 51.09
CA VAL A 274 18.52 18.67 50.70
C VAL A 274 18.90 17.24 51.10
N TRP A 275 18.26 16.67 52.12
CA TRP A 275 18.52 15.31 52.58
C TRP A 275 17.78 14.23 51.78
N LEU A 276 16.94 14.63 50.81
CA LEU A 276 16.17 13.73 49.97
C LEU A 276 16.64 13.84 48.51
N ILE A 277 16.86 12.70 47.86
CA ILE A 277 17.18 12.64 46.43
C ILE A 277 16.02 11.97 45.71
N LEU A 278 15.42 12.70 44.77
CA LEU A 278 14.37 12.20 43.91
C LEU A 278 14.93 11.77 42.55
N GLY A 279 14.33 10.74 41.98
CA GLY A 279 14.52 10.31 40.61
C GLY A 279 13.35 10.72 39.72
N ARG A 280 13.60 10.78 38.41
CA ARG A 280 12.57 11.04 37.40
C ARG A 280 12.20 9.77 36.65
N ILE A 281 10.94 9.37 36.71
CA ILE A 281 10.40 8.18 36.06
C ILE A 281 10.54 8.32 34.53
N ASN A 282 11.17 7.34 33.90
CA ASN A 282 11.24 7.21 32.43
C ASN A 282 10.03 6.42 31.90
N TYR A 283 9.69 5.32 32.58
CA TYR A 283 8.47 4.55 32.32
C TYR A 283 8.09 3.67 33.51
N THR A 284 6.80 3.37 33.62
CA THR A 284 6.23 2.40 34.57
C THR A 284 5.66 1.21 33.79
N VAL A 285 6.03 -0.01 34.20
CA VAL A 285 5.45 -1.24 33.66
C VAL A 285 4.23 -1.63 34.48
N TRP A 286 3.12 -1.88 33.79
CA TRP A 286 1.88 -2.37 34.37
C TRP A 286 1.66 -3.82 33.94
N SER A 287 1.20 -4.64 34.87
CA SER A 287 0.88 -6.06 34.67
C SER A 287 -0.61 -6.29 34.83
N ASP A 288 -1.18 -7.11 33.94
CA ASP A 288 -2.46 -7.75 34.20
C ASP A 288 -2.41 -8.58 35.48
N VAL A 289 -3.53 -8.61 36.18
CA VAL A 289 -3.83 -9.56 37.25
C VAL A 289 -4.84 -10.57 36.70
N PHE A 290 -4.57 -11.85 36.96
CA PHE A 290 -5.41 -12.98 36.58
C PHE A 290 -5.95 -13.68 37.83
N VAL A 291 -6.97 -14.50 37.66
CA VAL A 291 -7.53 -15.38 38.68
C VAL A 291 -7.11 -16.81 38.37
N CYS A 292 -6.62 -17.54 39.37
CA CYS A 292 -6.33 -18.95 39.23
C CYS A 292 -7.64 -19.75 39.07
N PRO A 293 -7.81 -20.59 38.03
CA PRO A 293 -9.01 -21.40 37.88
C PRO A 293 -9.16 -22.48 38.98
N GLU A 294 -8.06 -22.88 39.62
CA GLU A 294 -8.05 -23.95 40.63
C GLU A 294 -8.32 -23.43 42.05
N CYS A 295 -7.69 -22.32 42.44
CA CYS A 295 -7.79 -21.79 43.81
C CYS A 295 -8.44 -20.41 43.93
N ALA A 296 -8.89 -19.82 42.82
CA ALA A 296 -9.54 -18.51 42.75
C ALA A 296 -8.72 -17.30 43.26
N ASN A 297 -7.45 -17.48 43.64
CA ASN A 297 -6.59 -16.40 44.10
C ASN A 297 -6.04 -15.55 42.94
N ASP A 298 -5.78 -14.28 43.23
CA ASP A 298 -5.13 -13.33 42.32
C ASP A 298 -3.69 -13.75 42.00
N ILE A 299 -3.34 -13.65 40.72
CA ILE A 299 -2.03 -13.94 40.16
C ILE A 299 -1.56 -12.72 39.37
N VAL A 300 -0.49 -12.09 39.83
CA VAL A 300 0.17 -11.01 39.09
C VAL A 300 1.02 -11.63 37.98
N PHE A 301 0.67 -11.36 36.71
CA PHE A 301 1.32 -11.99 35.56
C PHE A 301 2.85 -11.77 35.54
N TRP A 302 3.29 -10.56 35.90
CA TRP A 302 4.71 -10.21 36.01
C TRP A 302 5.50 -11.10 36.97
N GLU A 303 4.89 -11.53 38.07
CA GLU A 303 5.59 -12.25 39.14
C GLU A 303 5.82 -13.72 38.78
N VAL A 304 4.84 -14.35 38.13
CA VAL A 304 4.85 -15.80 37.88
C VAL A 304 5.33 -16.15 36.47
N ALA A 305 4.96 -15.34 35.47
CA ALA A 305 5.14 -15.69 34.06
C ALA A 305 6.42 -15.13 33.45
N ILE A 306 7.14 -14.24 34.15
CA ILE A 306 8.32 -13.56 33.60
C ILE A 306 9.60 -14.13 34.18
N ASP A 307 10.43 -14.69 33.29
CA ASP A 307 11.82 -14.96 33.60
C ASP A 307 12.62 -13.66 33.45
N LYS A 308 12.96 -13.05 34.60
CA LYS A 308 13.68 -11.78 34.68
C LYS A 308 15.13 -11.88 34.20
N VAL A 309 15.75 -13.07 34.30
CA VAL A 309 17.13 -13.32 33.88
C VAL A 309 17.17 -13.57 32.37
N ALA A 310 16.36 -14.51 31.88
CA ALA A 310 16.29 -14.84 30.46
C ALA A 310 15.53 -13.78 29.63
N LYS A 311 14.86 -12.82 30.29
CA LYS A 311 14.00 -11.79 29.66
C LYS A 311 12.96 -12.41 28.73
N LYS A 312 12.29 -13.46 29.21
CA LYS A 312 11.29 -14.22 28.44
C LYS A 312 10.02 -14.42 29.24
N VAL A 313 8.91 -14.54 28.53
CA VAL A 313 7.65 -15.02 29.11
C VAL A 313 7.70 -16.54 29.10
N LYS A 314 7.50 -17.17 30.26
CA LYS A 314 7.39 -18.62 30.39
C LYS A 314 6.10 -19.09 29.71
N HIS A 315 6.18 -20.22 29.00
CA HIS A 315 4.98 -20.82 28.40
C HIS A 315 4.04 -21.40 29.46
N GLN A 316 4.63 -21.94 30.52
CA GLN A 316 3.97 -22.58 31.65
C GLN A 316 4.63 -22.11 32.96
N PHE A 317 3.84 -21.89 34.00
CA PHE A 317 4.31 -21.40 35.31
C PHE A 317 3.39 -21.89 36.43
N PRO A 318 3.91 -22.14 37.64
CA PRO A 318 3.09 -22.58 38.78
C PRO A 318 2.29 -21.42 39.36
N CYS A 319 1.11 -21.72 39.91
CA CYS A 319 0.36 -20.82 40.77
C CYS A 319 1.12 -20.59 42.08
N PRO A 320 1.30 -19.34 42.56
CA PRO A 320 2.02 -19.08 43.80
C PRO A 320 1.23 -19.47 45.07
N HIS A 321 -0.04 -19.86 44.92
CA HIS A 321 -0.94 -20.17 46.05
C HIS A 321 -1.31 -21.65 46.15
N CYS A 322 -1.33 -22.38 45.04
CA CYS A 322 -1.73 -23.80 45.01
C CYS A 322 -0.85 -24.69 44.13
N ASP A 323 0.24 -24.16 43.57
CA ASP A 323 1.18 -24.84 42.69
C ASP A 323 0.60 -25.45 41.39
N ALA A 324 -0.68 -25.21 41.10
CA ALA A 324 -1.30 -25.61 39.84
C ALA A 324 -0.47 -25.11 38.64
N SER A 325 -0.31 -25.97 37.64
CA SER A 325 0.50 -25.65 36.46
C SER A 325 -0.32 -24.87 35.42
N LEU A 326 -0.03 -23.58 35.28
CA LEU A 326 -0.86 -22.63 34.53
C LEU A 326 -0.21 -22.21 33.20
N THR A 327 -1.04 -21.79 32.25
CA THR A 327 -0.62 -21.10 31.03
C THR A 327 -1.43 -19.84 30.84
N LYS A 328 -0.97 -18.92 29.98
CA LYS A 328 -1.73 -17.70 29.68
C LYS A 328 -3.15 -17.97 29.12
N ARG A 329 -3.37 -19.11 28.48
CA ARG A 329 -4.67 -19.46 27.87
C ARG A 329 -5.69 -19.98 28.89
N THR A 330 -5.22 -20.55 29.99
CA THR A 330 -6.08 -21.15 31.03
C THR A 330 -6.43 -20.16 32.14
N LEU A 331 -5.82 -18.98 32.12
CA LEU A 331 -6.08 -17.92 33.10
C LEU A 331 -7.28 -17.07 32.69
N GLU A 332 -8.11 -16.75 33.67
CA GLU A 332 -9.14 -15.72 33.55
C GLU A 332 -8.62 -14.40 34.11
N ARG A 333 -9.05 -13.27 33.55
CA ARG A 333 -8.61 -11.96 34.03
C ARG A 333 -9.34 -11.61 35.32
N ALA A 334 -8.61 -11.03 36.29
CA ALA A 334 -9.25 -10.38 37.41
C ALA A 334 -9.90 -9.08 36.90
N TRP A 335 -11.14 -8.84 37.34
CA TRP A 335 -11.91 -7.66 36.96
C TRP A 335 -12.11 -6.74 38.17
N ILE A 336 -12.09 -5.43 37.91
CA ILE A 336 -12.47 -4.42 38.88
C ILE A 336 -13.67 -3.65 38.37
N THR A 337 -14.56 -3.32 39.30
CA THR A 337 -15.70 -2.44 39.08
C THR A 337 -15.37 -1.09 39.67
N ARG A 338 -15.45 -0.02 38.86
CA ARG A 338 -15.21 1.35 39.34
C ARG A 338 -16.20 2.32 38.71
N PHE A 339 -16.49 3.40 39.41
CA PHE A 339 -17.28 4.49 38.86
C PHE A 339 -16.37 5.45 38.09
N ASP A 340 -16.62 5.60 36.79
CA ASP A 340 -15.92 6.55 35.96
C ASP A 340 -16.65 7.90 36.00
N THR A 341 -16.09 8.85 36.75
CA THR A 341 -16.65 10.20 36.92
C THR A 341 -16.65 11.02 35.63
N THR A 342 -15.90 10.62 34.60
CA THR A 342 -15.80 11.36 33.33
C THR A 342 -17.00 11.11 32.43
N ILE A 343 -17.53 9.89 32.44
CA ILE A 343 -18.73 9.48 31.68
C ILE A 343 -19.94 9.24 32.59
N ASN A 344 -19.77 9.35 33.91
CA ASN A 344 -20.81 9.16 34.93
C ASN A 344 -21.44 7.75 34.90
N GLU A 345 -20.61 6.73 34.67
CA GLU A 345 -21.04 5.33 34.54
C GLU A 345 -20.18 4.39 35.38
N THR A 346 -20.77 3.28 35.84
CA THR A 346 -20.02 2.16 36.42
C THR A 346 -19.40 1.33 35.30
N ILE A 347 -18.07 1.22 35.30
CA ILE A 347 -17.33 0.45 34.30
C ILE A 347 -16.70 -0.80 34.92
N HIS A 348 -16.60 -1.86 34.11
CA HIS A 348 -15.89 -3.10 34.44
C HIS A 348 -14.62 -3.20 33.59
N GLN A 349 -13.46 -3.24 34.23
CA GLN A 349 -12.16 -3.27 33.53
C GLN A 349 -11.24 -4.34 34.10
N ALA A 350 -10.34 -4.85 33.25
CA ALA A 350 -9.33 -5.80 33.70
C ALA A 350 -8.41 -5.11 34.71
N LYS A 351 -8.16 -5.78 35.84
CA LYS A 351 -7.28 -5.31 36.90
C LYS A 351 -5.85 -5.27 36.39
N GLN A 352 -5.22 -4.10 36.49
CA GLN A 352 -3.81 -3.91 36.15
C GLN A 352 -3.10 -3.17 37.29
N ILE A 353 -1.90 -3.63 37.66
CA ILE A 353 -1.11 -3.05 38.75
C ILE A 353 0.31 -2.67 38.27
N PRO A 354 0.94 -1.62 38.84
CA PRO A 354 2.31 -1.27 38.51
C PRO A 354 3.27 -2.29 39.15
N VAL A 355 4.27 -2.73 38.39
CA VAL A 355 5.17 -3.82 38.84
C VAL A 355 6.66 -3.51 38.70
N LEU A 356 7.02 -2.48 37.93
CA LEU A 356 8.39 -2.03 37.74
C LEU A 356 8.40 -0.55 37.36
N ILE A 357 9.26 0.23 38.01
CA ILE A 357 9.57 1.60 37.62
C ILE A 357 11.00 1.65 37.10
N ASN A 358 11.17 2.22 35.91
CA ASN A 358 12.47 2.64 35.42
C ASN A 358 12.57 4.16 35.53
N TYR A 359 13.62 4.65 36.20
CA TYR A 359 13.80 6.07 36.46
C TYR A 359 15.26 6.48 36.28
N SER A 360 15.53 7.78 36.24
CA SER A 360 16.88 8.33 36.12
C SER A 360 17.18 9.32 37.25
N VAL A 361 18.44 9.33 37.70
CA VAL A 361 19.01 10.41 38.55
C VAL A 361 20.21 10.95 37.80
N GLY A 362 20.13 12.21 37.37
CA GLY A 362 21.06 12.75 36.39
C GLY A 362 21.07 11.91 35.11
N LYS A 363 22.24 11.35 34.77
CA LYS A 363 22.44 10.52 33.57
C LYS A 363 22.30 9.01 33.83
N THR A 364 22.19 8.59 35.09
CA THR A 364 22.20 7.18 35.48
C THR A 364 20.78 6.64 35.58
N ARG A 365 20.55 5.43 35.03
CA ARG A 365 19.25 4.75 35.05
C ARG A 365 19.17 3.69 36.13
N TYR A 366 18.04 3.66 36.82
CA TYR A 366 17.73 2.73 37.90
C TYR A 366 16.42 1.99 37.63
N LYS A 367 16.20 0.92 38.41
CA LYS A 367 14.97 0.14 38.41
C LYS A 367 14.57 -0.16 39.85
N LYS A 368 13.28 -0.04 40.16
CA LYS A 368 12.71 -0.43 41.46
C LYS A 368 11.34 -1.07 41.26
N ILE A 369 10.93 -1.85 42.25
CA ILE A 369 9.52 -2.20 42.43
C ILE A 369 8.82 -0.95 42.99
N PRO A 370 7.60 -0.59 42.54
CA PRO A 370 6.86 0.53 43.12
C PRO A 370 6.74 0.39 44.64
N ASP A 371 7.06 1.46 45.37
CA ASP A 371 6.91 1.51 46.83
C ASP A 371 5.67 2.30 47.27
N ALA A 372 5.47 2.47 48.58
CA ALA A 372 4.33 3.18 49.13
C ALA A 372 4.23 4.64 48.66
N PHE A 373 5.34 5.31 48.38
CA PHE A 373 5.35 6.69 47.90
C PHE A 373 4.93 6.76 46.42
N ASP A 374 5.39 5.81 45.61
CA ASP A 374 4.97 5.70 44.20
C ASP A 374 3.46 5.41 44.11
N LEU A 375 2.94 4.55 44.98
CA LEU A 375 1.52 4.24 45.08
C LEU A 375 0.70 5.44 45.56
N ALA A 376 1.22 6.26 46.49
CA ALA A 376 0.57 7.48 46.93
C ALA A 376 0.42 8.52 45.81
N ILE A 377 1.43 8.68 44.93
CA ILE A 377 1.30 9.53 43.73
C ILE A 377 0.19 9.01 42.83
N LEU A 378 0.16 7.71 42.56
CA LEU A 378 -0.85 7.10 41.69
C LEU A 378 -2.25 7.28 42.27
N ASP A 379 -2.42 7.11 43.58
CA ASP A 379 -3.69 7.33 44.27
C ASP A 379 -4.13 8.80 44.19
N LYS A 380 -3.24 9.77 44.42
CA LYS A 380 -3.51 11.20 44.23
C LYS A 380 -4.00 11.49 42.81
N ILE A 381 -3.38 10.90 41.79
CA ILE A 381 -3.76 11.06 40.39
C ILE A 381 -5.12 10.41 40.11
N GLU A 382 -5.35 9.17 40.58
CA GLU A 382 -6.61 8.44 40.38
C GLU A 382 -7.80 9.16 41.04
N ASN A 383 -7.60 9.87 42.15
CA ASN A 383 -8.66 10.60 42.86
C ASN A 383 -8.88 12.05 42.37
N ALA A 384 -7.93 12.63 41.62
CA ALA A 384 -8.04 14.02 41.17
C ALA A 384 -8.79 14.18 39.84
N VAL A 385 -9.39 15.36 39.60
CA VAL A 385 -10.09 15.68 38.34
C VAL A 385 -9.10 16.23 37.32
N ILE A 386 -9.16 15.76 36.08
CA ILE A 386 -8.33 16.30 34.99
C ILE A 386 -8.87 17.68 34.61
N PRO A 387 -8.07 18.77 34.71
CA PRO A 387 -8.56 20.13 34.56
C PRO A 387 -8.76 20.58 33.11
N ASN A 388 -8.22 19.83 32.14
CA ASN A 388 -8.24 20.20 30.72
C ASN A 388 -9.02 19.17 29.90
N TRP A 389 -9.56 19.60 28.76
CA TRP A 389 -10.38 18.75 27.89
C TRP A 389 -9.59 17.58 27.28
N PHE A 390 -10.26 16.44 27.15
CA PHE A 390 -9.81 15.25 26.43
C PHE A 390 -11.02 14.53 25.80
N PRO A 391 -10.83 13.70 24.76
CA PRO A 391 -11.94 13.01 24.10
C PRO A 391 -12.50 11.87 24.95
N MET A 392 -13.82 11.92 25.18
CA MET A 392 -14.60 10.94 25.96
C MET A 392 -15.53 10.13 25.04
N LEU A 393 -14.98 9.60 23.94
CA LEU A 393 -15.76 8.96 22.89
C LEU A 393 -15.78 7.44 23.05
N ALA A 394 -16.96 6.85 22.89
CA ALA A 394 -17.12 5.41 22.80
C ALA A 394 -16.38 4.87 21.56
N LEU A 395 -15.72 3.73 21.70
CA LEU A 395 -15.07 3.05 20.58
C LEU A 395 -16.13 2.59 19.57
N PRO A 396 -15.92 2.79 18.26
CA PRO A 396 -16.79 2.25 17.24
C PRO A 396 -16.77 0.71 17.27
N ASP A 397 -17.81 0.10 16.76
CA ASP A 397 -17.80 -1.34 16.51
C ASP A 397 -16.94 -1.65 15.29
N GLY A 398 -16.01 -2.58 15.46
CA GLY A 398 -14.95 -2.81 14.51
C GLY A 398 -14.16 -4.07 14.78
N TYR A 399 -13.36 -4.46 13.81
CA TYR A 399 -12.50 -5.64 13.88
C TYR A 399 -11.38 -5.47 14.92
N ASN A 400 -10.67 -4.34 14.88
CA ASN A 400 -9.57 -4.00 15.79
C ASN A 400 -10.08 -3.52 17.15
N THR A 401 -11.23 -2.85 17.23
CA THR A 401 -11.80 -2.36 18.50
C THR A 401 -12.36 -3.48 19.38
N ARG A 402 -12.68 -4.65 18.81
CA ARG A 402 -13.23 -5.79 19.54
C ARG A 402 -12.28 -6.37 20.60
N GLN A 403 -10.99 -6.47 20.30
CA GLN A 403 -10.01 -7.04 21.23
C GLN A 403 -9.91 -6.24 22.54
N PRO A 404 -9.67 -4.91 22.53
CA PRO A 404 -9.58 -4.13 23.76
C PRO A 404 -10.90 -4.08 24.55
N LYS A 405 -12.06 -3.97 23.87
CA LYS A 405 -13.39 -4.07 24.52
C LYS A 405 -13.52 -5.37 25.32
N LYS A 406 -13.27 -6.52 24.67
CA LYS A 406 -13.44 -7.84 25.29
C LYS A 406 -12.40 -8.19 26.34
N SER A 407 -11.14 -7.83 26.09
CA SER A 407 -10.03 -8.29 26.94
C SER A 407 -9.77 -7.40 28.14
N HIS A 408 -10.04 -6.09 28.05
CA HIS A 408 -9.70 -5.14 29.12
C HIS A 408 -10.89 -4.25 29.54
N GLY A 409 -12.05 -4.35 28.89
CA GLY A 409 -13.19 -3.46 29.18
C GLY A 409 -12.97 -2.03 28.67
N PHE A 410 -12.13 -1.85 27.64
CA PHE A 410 -11.85 -0.53 27.09
C PHE A 410 -12.95 -0.17 26.07
N ASN A 411 -14.04 0.40 26.58
CA ASN A 411 -15.19 0.83 25.77
C ASN A 411 -15.08 2.26 25.25
N TYR A 412 -14.27 3.12 25.89
CA TYR A 412 -14.07 4.52 25.51
C TYR A 412 -12.58 4.80 25.24
N LEU A 413 -12.28 5.83 24.44
CA LEU A 413 -10.91 6.18 24.07
C LEU A 413 -10.03 6.48 25.29
N HIS A 414 -10.55 7.22 26.28
CA HIS A 414 -9.77 7.61 27.45
C HIS A 414 -9.33 6.40 28.29
N HIS A 415 -9.98 5.24 28.17
CA HIS A 415 -9.57 4.00 28.82
C HIS A 415 -8.21 3.47 28.32
N PHE A 416 -7.76 3.88 27.14
CA PHE A 416 -6.44 3.49 26.61
C PHE A 416 -5.30 4.28 27.22
N TYR A 417 -5.55 5.15 28.19
CA TYR A 417 -4.52 5.88 28.88
C TYR A 417 -4.49 5.50 30.35
N THR A 418 -3.33 5.62 30.98
CA THR A 418 -3.30 5.79 32.43
C THR A 418 -3.77 7.20 32.73
N LYS A 419 -4.40 7.44 33.89
CA LYS A 419 -4.93 8.77 34.19
C LYS A 419 -3.83 9.83 34.25
N ARG A 420 -2.63 9.43 34.68
CA ARG A 420 -1.39 10.23 34.57
C ARG A 420 -1.12 10.70 33.15
N ASN A 421 -0.98 9.77 32.19
CA ASN A 421 -0.69 10.13 30.81
C ASN A 421 -1.84 10.92 30.17
N LEU A 422 -3.10 10.57 30.47
CA LEU A 422 -4.27 11.30 29.98
C LEU A 422 -4.27 12.77 30.42
N TRP A 423 -3.97 13.03 31.70
CA TRP A 423 -3.88 14.38 32.24
C TRP A 423 -2.84 15.20 31.50
N ILE A 424 -1.64 14.65 31.33
CA ILE A 424 -0.53 15.34 30.68
C ILE A 424 -0.83 15.59 29.21
N LEU A 425 -1.43 14.62 28.51
CA LEU A 425 -1.88 14.78 27.12
C LEU A 425 -2.97 15.85 26.99
N ALA A 426 -3.92 15.91 27.92
CA ALA A 426 -4.95 16.95 27.94
C ALA A 426 -4.33 18.35 28.13
N HIS A 427 -3.29 18.47 28.95
CA HIS A 427 -2.56 19.72 29.12
C HIS A 427 -1.74 20.08 27.88
N PHE A 428 -1.00 19.13 27.28
CA PHE A 428 -0.33 19.34 25.99
C PHE A 428 -1.31 19.83 24.93
N ARG A 429 -2.47 19.18 24.79
CA ARG A 429 -3.48 19.56 23.80
C ARG A 429 -3.98 21.00 23.97
N LYS A 430 -4.06 21.49 25.21
CA LYS A 430 -4.46 22.87 25.54
C LYS A 430 -3.40 23.90 25.16
N VAL A 431 -2.12 23.60 25.40
CA VAL A 431 -1.02 24.56 25.19
C VAL A 431 -0.38 24.46 23.79
N CYS A 432 -0.50 23.32 23.11
CA CYS A 432 0.02 23.16 21.76
C CYS A 432 -0.68 24.08 20.78
N GLN A 433 0.11 24.89 20.08
CA GLN A 433 -0.35 25.64 18.93
C GLN A 433 -0.57 24.73 17.71
N LYS A 434 -1.21 25.24 16.65
CA LYS A 434 -1.57 24.43 15.47
C LYS A 434 -0.37 23.71 14.84
N GLN A 435 0.78 24.36 14.71
CA GLN A 435 2.00 23.75 14.14
C GLN A 435 2.58 22.63 15.02
N HIS A 436 2.46 22.74 16.36
CA HIS A 436 2.94 21.72 17.31
C HIS A 436 1.95 20.58 17.54
N LEU A 437 0.70 20.69 17.07
CA LEU A 437 -0.25 19.58 17.15
C LEU A 437 0.26 18.31 16.45
N LEU A 438 1.13 18.44 15.45
CA LEU A 438 1.78 17.28 14.82
C LEU A 438 2.69 16.50 15.80
N LEU A 439 3.43 17.20 16.66
CA LEU A 439 4.23 16.57 17.72
C LEU A 439 3.32 15.81 18.68
N PHE A 440 2.24 16.45 19.12
CA PHE A 440 1.23 15.84 19.97
C PHE A 440 0.62 14.58 19.33
N GLN A 441 0.19 14.66 18.06
CA GLN A 441 -0.38 13.53 17.32
C GLN A 441 0.62 12.36 17.18
N SER A 442 1.92 12.66 17.09
CA SER A 442 2.96 11.63 16.98
C SER A 442 3.14 10.75 18.23
N ILE A 443 2.69 11.22 19.40
CA ILE A 443 2.82 10.50 20.67
C ILE A 443 1.50 9.90 21.17
N VAL A 444 0.37 10.56 20.87
CA VAL A 444 -0.92 10.34 21.53
C VAL A 444 -1.48 8.92 21.37
N SER A 445 -1.27 8.28 20.21
CA SER A 445 -1.76 6.91 19.96
C SER A 445 -0.69 5.85 20.25
N THR A 446 0.52 6.06 19.73
CA THR A 446 1.50 4.98 19.54
C THR A 446 2.63 4.94 20.58
N LEU A 447 2.74 5.95 21.45
CA LEU A 447 3.83 6.07 22.42
C LEU A 447 3.38 6.35 23.86
N SER A 448 2.20 6.95 24.06
CA SER A 448 1.69 7.29 25.40
C SER A 448 0.48 6.47 25.86
N SER A 449 -0.09 5.62 25.01
CA SER A 449 -1.25 4.77 25.33
C SER A 449 -0.87 3.42 25.93
N ARG A 450 -1.86 2.72 26.51
CA ARG A 450 -1.79 1.33 27.00
C ARG A 450 -1.62 0.31 25.87
N LEU A 451 -1.58 0.72 24.60
CA LEU A 451 -1.16 -0.14 23.49
C LEU A 451 0.35 -0.41 23.51
N VAL A 452 1.12 0.46 24.17
CA VAL A 452 2.57 0.34 24.26
C VAL A 452 2.93 -0.87 25.11
N ARG A 453 3.39 -1.95 24.47
CA ARG A 453 3.85 -3.17 25.15
C ARG A 453 5.25 -3.00 25.72
N TYR A 454 5.44 -3.55 26.90
CA TYR A 454 6.75 -3.73 27.49
C TYR A 454 7.48 -4.91 26.84
N ASN A 455 8.60 -4.65 26.17
CA ASN A 455 9.33 -5.67 25.40
C ASN A 455 10.44 -6.37 26.19
N LEU A 456 10.35 -6.41 27.53
CA LEU A 456 11.32 -7.06 28.43
C LEU A 456 12.77 -6.59 28.20
N GLY A 457 12.97 -5.36 27.69
CA GLY A 457 14.28 -4.80 27.35
C GLY A 457 14.99 -5.44 26.14
N LYS A 458 14.31 -6.27 25.34
CA LYS A 458 14.87 -6.81 24.08
C LYS A 458 14.90 -5.79 22.94
N ARG A 459 13.93 -4.87 22.96
CA ARG A 459 13.75 -3.76 22.02
C ARG A 459 13.14 -2.59 22.78
N GLY A 460 13.07 -1.42 22.16
CA GLY A 460 12.28 -0.30 22.68
C GLY A 460 10.82 -0.70 22.91
N ASN A 461 10.17 -0.08 23.89
CA ASN A 461 8.73 -0.24 24.10
C ASN A 461 7.98 0.41 22.94
N GLY A 462 6.88 -0.20 22.50
CA GLY A 462 6.10 0.31 21.37
C GLY A 462 4.98 -0.64 21.01
N ILE A 463 4.00 -0.17 20.25
CA ILE A 463 2.77 -0.92 19.94
C ILE A 463 3.03 -2.17 19.07
N LEU A 464 1.98 -2.99 18.90
CA LEU A 464 1.90 -3.94 17.80
C LEU A 464 1.33 -3.22 16.55
N PRO A 465 2.10 -3.01 15.48
CA PRO A 465 1.65 -2.23 14.32
C PRO A 465 0.37 -2.79 13.68
N GLY A 466 -0.50 -1.89 13.21
CA GLY A 466 -1.72 -2.23 12.48
C GLY A 466 -2.84 -2.84 13.34
N THR A 467 -2.77 -2.72 14.67
CA THR A 467 -3.76 -3.27 15.60
C THR A 467 -3.98 -2.33 16.78
N LEU A 468 -5.14 -2.46 17.46
CA LEU A 468 -5.41 -1.86 18.77
C LEU A 468 -5.19 -2.86 19.91
N TYR A 469 -4.17 -3.71 19.78
CA TYR A 469 -3.88 -4.78 20.72
C TYR A 469 -3.36 -4.25 22.06
N VAL A 470 -4.09 -4.53 23.14
CA VAL A 470 -3.63 -4.30 24.52
C VAL A 470 -2.98 -5.57 25.05
N SER A 471 -1.73 -5.45 25.48
CA SER A 471 -0.91 -6.57 25.96
C SER A 471 -0.95 -6.69 27.48
N SER A 472 -0.59 -7.87 28.00
CA SER A 472 -0.58 -8.10 29.46
C SER A 472 0.53 -7.41 30.24
N LEU A 473 1.52 -6.85 29.52
CA LEU A 473 2.56 -6.02 30.11
C LEU A 473 2.63 -4.73 29.30
N THR A 474 2.07 -3.65 29.82
CA THR A 474 2.10 -2.34 29.15
C THR A 474 3.19 -1.47 29.77
N ALA A 475 3.77 -0.57 28.98
CA ALA A 475 4.73 0.42 29.46
C ALA A 475 4.11 1.82 29.34
N GLU A 476 3.75 2.40 30.47
CA GLU A 476 3.41 3.82 30.58
C GLU A 476 4.70 4.62 30.43
N THR A 477 4.93 5.20 29.27
CA THR A 477 6.14 5.99 29.00
C THR A 477 5.92 7.45 29.40
N ASN A 478 6.98 8.09 29.90
CA ASN A 478 6.96 9.50 30.28
C ASN A 478 6.70 10.41 29.07
N CYS A 479 5.57 11.13 29.08
CA CYS A 479 5.13 11.97 27.96
C CYS A 479 6.08 13.15 27.68
N TYR A 480 6.80 13.67 28.68
CA TYR A 480 7.80 14.73 28.49
C TYR A 480 8.97 14.25 27.65
N GLN A 481 9.51 13.07 27.99
CA GLN A 481 10.62 12.49 27.26
C GLN A 481 10.22 12.17 25.82
N LEU A 482 8.99 11.68 25.62
CA LEU A 482 8.44 11.45 24.29
C LEU A 482 8.36 12.74 23.47
N PHE A 483 7.76 13.78 24.04
CA PHE A 483 7.60 15.07 23.37
C PHE A 483 8.97 15.69 23.04
N ALA A 484 9.89 15.74 24.00
CA ALA A 484 11.26 16.24 23.81
C ALA A 484 12.04 15.48 22.73
N HIS A 485 11.90 14.14 22.68
CA HIS A 485 12.51 13.35 21.61
C HIS A 485 11.88 13.67 20.25
N LYS A 486 10.56 13.88 20.20
CA LYS A 486 9.85 14.19 18.97
C LYS A 486 10.19 15.56 18.41
N ILE A 487 10.49 16.56 19.24
CA ILE A 487 11.02 17.84 18.76
C ILE A 487 12.21 17.61 17.82
N ARG A 488 13.21 16.84 18.27
CA ARG A 488 14.41 16.51 17.47
C ARG A 488 14.08 15.71 16.22
N ASP A 489 13.16 14.75 16.30
CA ASP A 489 12.75 13.95 15.14
C ASP A 489 12.13 14.84 14.04
N PHE A 490 11.27 15.81 14.42
CA PHE A 490 10.57 16.67 13.48
C PHE A 490 11.42 17.81 12.91
N MET A 491 12.38 18.33 13.66
CA MET A 491 13.36 19.28 13.11
C MET A 491 14.11 18.71 11.90
N GLY A 492 14.42 17.40 11.91
CA GLY A 492 15.02 16.71 10.76
C GLY A 492 14.02 16.33 9.65
N ALA A 493 12.72 16.40 9.93
CA ALA A 493 11.65 15.99 9.03
C ALA A 493 11.15 17.15 8.14
N PHE A 494 11.23 18.39 8.63
CA PHE A 494 10.83 19.58 7.88
C PHE A 494 11.89 19.93 6.84
N CYS A 495 11.60 19.60 5.57
CA CYS A 495 12.56 19.74 4.48
C CYS A 495 11.96 20.34 3.19
N VAL A 496 10.68 20.71 3.22
CA VAL A 496 9.95 21.24 2.07
C VAL A 496 10.00 22.77 2.04
N PRO A 497 10.27 23.38 0.87
CA PRO A 497 10.36 24.84 0.74
C PRO A 497 9.02 25.54 0.45
N ASP A 498 7.99 24.80 0.02
CA ASP A 498 6.71 25.38 -0.43
C ASP A 498 5.50 24.53 0.01
N HIS A 499 4.29 25.02 -0.27
CA HIS A 499 3.04 24.36 0.04
C HIS A 499 2.62 23.37 -1.06
N SER A 500 2.08 22.23 -0.65
CA SER A 500 1.23 21.39 -1.52
C SER A 500 -0.24 21.59 -1.17
N LEU A 501 -1.14 21.35 -2.13
CA LEU A 501 -2.58 21.39 -1.85
C LEU A 501 -3.00 20.07 -1.20
N VAL A 502 -3.59 20.12 -0.01
CA VAL A 502 -4.04 18.95 0.75
C VAL A 502 -5.54 19.05 1.04
N LEU A 503 -6.28 17.96 0.83
CA LEU A 503 -7.73 17.94 0.98
C LEU A 503 -8.25 16.60 1.50
N THR A 504 -9.39 16.64 2.20
CA THR A 504 -9.97 15.47 2.87
C THR A 504 -11.30 15.08 2.23
N GLN A 505 -11.29 14.06 1.38
CA GLN A 505 -12.48 13.51 0.70
C GLN A 505 -12.18 12.16 0.06
N SER A 506 -13.20 11.49 -0.48
CA SER A 506 -12.99 10.26 -1.25
C SER A 506 -12.34 10.55 -2.61
N LEU A 507 -11.45 9.67 -3.05
CA LEU A 507 -10.90 9.71 -4.41
C LEU A 507 -11.96 9.43 -5.48
N ASN A 508 -13.11 8.83 -5.16
CA ASN A 508 -14.11 8.50 -6.18
C ASN A 508 -14.78 9.72 -6.83
N ASN A 509 -14.65 10.92 -6.24
CA ASN A 509 -15.12 12.17 -6.81
C ASN A 509 -14.27 13.34 -6.29
N THR A 510 -13.37 13.84 -7.13
CA THR A 510 -12.38 14.85 -6.71
C THR A 510 -12.81 16.30 -6.96
N GLY A 511 -13.81 16.53 -7.82
CA GLY A 511 -14.14 17.85 -8.35
C GLY A 511 -13.09 18.42 -9.34
N ILE A 512 -12.02 17.69 -9.65
CA ILE A 512 -10.98 18.13 -10.59
C ILE A 512 -11.51 18.03 -12.03
N PRO A 513 -11.32 19.01 -12.91
CA PRO A 513 -11.71 18.89 -14.32
C PRO A 513 -10.99 17.75 -15.05
N SER A 514 -11.65 17.13 -16.03
CA SER A 514 -11.07 16.02 -16.81
C SER A 514 -9.78 16.44 -17.53
N ASN A 515 -8.86 15.49 -17.74
CA ASN A 515 -7.62 15.68 -18.50
C ASN A 515 -6.74 16.86 -17.99
N THR A 516 -6.60 17.00 -16.67
CA THR A 516 -5.92 18.16 -16.06
C THR A 516 -4.55 17.85 -15.49
N LEU A 517 -4.35 16.62 -14.98
CA LEU A 517 -3.15 16.24 -14.22
C LEU A 517 -2.09 15.58 -15.11
N ASP A 518 -0.82 15.70 -14.73
CA ASP A 518 0.33 15.23 -15.53
C ASP A 518 0.83 13.85 -15.13
N TYR A 519 0.65 13.46 -13.87
CA TYR A 519 1.08 12.17 -13.34
C TYR A 519 0.35 11.82 -12.04
N LEU A 520 0.04 10.54 -11.84
CA LEU A 520 -0.58 10.02 -10.63
C LEU A 520 0.34 9.02 -9.93
N PHE A 521 0.52 9.15 -8.62
CA PHE A 521 1.16 8.14 -7.78
C PHE A 521 0.18 7.73 -6.69
N LEU A 522 -0.27 6.47 -6.68
CA LEU A 522 -1.34 5.99 -5.80
C LEU A 522 -0.87 4.78 -4.97
N ASP A 523 -1.13 4.82 -3.66
CA ASP A 523 -0.95 3.70 -2.72
C ASP A 523 -2.31 3.28 -2.12
N PRO A 524 -3.18 2.60 -2.89
CA PRO A 524 -4.54 2.28 -2.46
C PRO A 524 -4.57 1.27 -1.30
N PRO A 525 -5.65 1.25 -0.49
CA PRO A 525 -5.81 0.28 0.59
C PRO A 525 -5.92 -1.17 0.07
N PHE A 526 -5.36 -2.13 0.81
CA PHE A 526 -5.20 -3.53 0.39
C PHE A 526 -6.22 -4.49 1.02
N GLY A 527 -7.51 -4.29 0.76
CA GLY A 527 -8.58 -5.19 1.20
C GLY A 527 -8.70 -5.25 2.73
N SER A 528 -8.40 -6.39 3.35
CA SER A 528 -8.55 -6.60 4.80
C SER A 528 -7.27 -6.42 5.62
N ASN A 529 -6.22 -5.79 5.06
CA ASN A 529 -4.91 -5.69 5.72
C ASN A 529 -4.93 -4.72 6.93
N LEU A 530 -5.56 -3.57 6.77
CA LEU A 530 -5.71 -2.53 7.79
C LEU A 530 -7.15 -1.99 7.77
N MET A 531 -7.68 -1.64 8.93
CA MET A 531 -8.96 -0.95 9.08
C MET A 531 -8.63 0.49 9.47
N TYR A 532 -8.48 1.38 8.49
CA TYR A 532 -7.85 2.69 8.70
C TYR A 532 -8.68 3.56 9.63
N SER A 533 -9.99 3.66 9.40
CA SER A 533 -10.92 4.40 10.26
C SER A 533 -10.87 3.94 11.73
N GLU A 534 -10.80 2.63 11.97
CA GLU A 534 -10.68 2.08 13.33
C GLU A 534 -9.35 2.43 14.01
N LEU A 535 -8.25 2.37 13.26
CA LEU A 535 -6.91 2.66 13.79
C LEU A 535 -6.68 4.17 13.97
N ASN A 536 -7.23 4.98 13.07
CA ASN A 536 -7.14 6.43 13.08
C ASN A 536 -8.03 7.08 14.14
N PHE A 537 -9.01 6.33 14.68
CA PHE A 537 -9.95 6.81 15.70
C PHE A 537 -9.27 7.56 16.85
N PHE A 538 -8.07 7.13 17.28
CA PHE A 538 -7.32 7.80 18.32
C PHE A 538 -6.94 9.22 17.92
N TRP A 539 -6.26 9.36 16.77
CA TRP A 539 -5.82 10.67 16.28
C TRP A 539 -7.02 11.57 15.97
N GLU A 540 -8.00 11.03 15.24
CA GLU A 540 -9.20 11.75 14.81
C GLU A 540 -10.06 12.23 15.98
N ALA A 541 -10.16 11.48 17.06
CA ALA A 541 -10.84 11.92 18.28
C ALA A 541 -10.19 13.16 18.93
N TRP A 542 -8.86 13.23 18.92
CA TRP A 542 -8.14 14.42 19.42
C TRP A 542 -8.19 15.61 18.46
N LEU A 543 -8.39 15.34 17.16
CA LEU A 543 -8.59 16.36 16.12
C LEU A 543 -10.06 16.82 16.02
N GLN A 544 -11.01 16.01 16.51
CA GLN A 544 -12.46 16.21 16.44
C GLN A 544 -13.04 16.22 15.01
N VAL A 545 -12.31 15.63 14.06
CA VAL A 545 -12.75 15.46 12.66
C VAL A 545 -12.56 14.01 12.29
N PHE A 546 -13.64 13.32 11.93
CA PHE A 546 -13.67 11.87 11.74
C PHE A 546 -13.82 11.48 10.28
N THR A 547 -13.17 10.37 9.91
CA THR A 547 -13.30 9.70 8.62
C THR A 547 -14.76 9.34 8.36
N ASN A 548 -15.28 9.68 7.19
CA ASN A 548 -16.52 9.08 6.71
C ASN A 548 -16.24 7.65 6.25
N ILE A 549 -16.72 6.68 7.05
CA ILE A 549 -16.42 5.28 6.80
C ILE A 549 -17.11 4.71 5.56
N GLN A 550 -18.15 5.34 5.01
CA GLN A 550 -18.92 4.74 3.90
C GLN A 550 -18.05 4.47 2.65
N PRO A 551 -17.32 5.45 2.08
CA PRO A 551 -16.45 5.22 0.94
C PRO A 551 -15.05 4.66 1.30
N GLU A 552 -14.83 4.16 2.52
CA GLU A 552 -13.55 3.54 2.88
C GLU A 552 -13.40 2.17 2.21
N ALA A 553 -12.47 2.07 1.26
CA ALA A 553 -12.23 0.86 0.46
C ALA A 553 -11.46 -0.21 1.25
N ILE A 554 -12.15 -0.93 2.12
CA ILE A 554 -11.64 -2.05 2.93
C ILE A 554 -12.60 -3.24 2.91
N VAL A 555 -12.09 -4.43 3.27
CA VAL A 555 -12.92 -5.62 3.54
C VAL A 555 -13.03 -5.79 5.05
N ASN A 556 -14.22 -5.56 5.62
CA ASN A 556 -14.45 -5.56 7.05
C ASN A 556 -15.76 -6.28 7.41
N LYS A 557 -15.62 -7.42 8.08
CA LYS A 557 -16.77 -8.27 8.48
C LYS A 557 -17.71 -7.60 9.48
N ILE A 558 -17.20 -6.72 10.36
CA ILE A 558 -18.01 -6.07 11.39
C ILE A 558 -18.79 -4.89 10.79
N GLN A 559 -18.18 -4.17 9.86
CA GLN A 559 -18.83 -3.08 9.13
C GLN A 559 -19.69 -3.56 7.94
N GLY A 560 -19.81 -4.87 7.71
CA GLY A 560 -20.60 -5.43 6.61
C GLY A 560 -19.96 -5.30 5.21
N LYS A 561 -18.70 -4.88 5.11
CA LYS A 561 -18.00 -4.64 3.84
C LYS A 561 -17.34 -5.91 3.30
N GLN A 562 -17.82 -6.36 2.16
CA GLN A 562 -17.34 -7.56 1.45
C GLN A 562 -16.30 -7.21 0.38
N LEU A 563 -15.74 -8.24 -0.24
CA LEU A 563 -14.76 -8.08 -1.33
C LEU A 563 -15.38 -7.39 -2.56
N SER A 564 -16.65 -7.62 -2.85
CA SER A 564 -17.40 -6.94 -3.91
C SER A 564 -17.46 -5.43 -3.71
N ASP A 565 -17.72 -4.99 -2.48
CA ASP A 565 -17.84 -3.57 -2.14
C ASP A 565 -16.47 -2.88 -2.25
N TYR A 566 -15.43 -3.54 -1.74
CA TYR A 566 -14.04 -3.09 -1.91
C TYR A 566 -13.70 -2.91 -3.39
N ARG A 567 -14.01 -3.92 -4.22
CA ARG A 567 -13.76 -3.87 -5.66
C ARG A 567 -14.50 -2.70 -6.30
N ALA A 568 -15.80 -2.54 -6.04
CA ALA A 568 -16.60 -1.46 -6.60
C ALA A 568 -16.05 -0.07 -6.24
N LEU A 569 -15.63 0.13 -4.99
CA LEU A 569 -15.00 1.38 -4.54
C LEU A 569 -13.68 1.65 -5.26
N ILE A 570 -12.80 0.65 -5.39
CA ILE A 570 -11.52 0.79 -6.09
C ILE A 570 -11.71 1.08 -7.58
N VAL A 571 -12.68 0.42 -8.25
CA VAL A 571 -13.05 0.74 -9.64
C VAL A 571 -13.44 2.21 -9.78
N ASN A 572 -14.30 2.71 -8.90
CA ASN A 572 -14.77 4.10 -8.96
C ASN A 572 -13.61 5.09 -8.74
N CYS A 573 -12.71 4.80 -7.80
CA CYS A 573 -11.49 5.55 -7.60
C CYS A 573 -10.60 5.57 -8.86
N PHE A 574 -10.42 4.43 -9.54
CA PHE A 574 -9.63 4.39 -10.77
C PHE A 574 -10.32 5.02 -11.98
N LYS A 575 -11.65 4.96 -12.08
CA LYS A 575 -12.41 5.69 -13.10
C LYS A 575 -12.24 7.20 -12.93
N GLU A 576 -12.26 7.69 -11.70
CA GLU A 576 -11.99 9.09 -11.41
C GLU A 576 -10.53 9.46 -11.71
N ALA A 577 -9.56 8.63 -11.31
CA ALA A 577 -8.15 8.78 -11.67
C ALA A 577 -7.93 8.84 -13.19
N PHE A 578 -8.59 7.96 -13.94
CA PHE A 578 -8.57 7.95 -15.40
C PHE A 578 -9.14 9.24 -15.98
N ARG A 579 -10.25 9.74 -15.43
CA ARG A 579 -10.90 10.98 -15.90
C ARG A 579 -10.00 12.20 -15.74
N ILE A 580 -9.33 12.34 -14.59
CA ILE A 580 -8.53 13.53 -14.24
C ILE A 580 -7.14 13.56 -14.88
N LEU A 581 -6.58 12.40 -15.25
CA LEU A 581 -5.27 12.30 -15.92
C LEU A 581 -5.35 12.72 -17.40
N LYS A 582 -4.34 13.47 -17.88
CA LYS A 582 -4.22 13.83 -19.30
C LYS A 582 -4.02 12.57 -20.19
N PRO A 583 -4.53 12.55 -21.43
CA PRO A 583 -4.26 11.50 -22.40
C PRO A 583 -2.75 11.30 -22.62
N GLY A 584 -2.30 10.05 -22.76
CA GLY A 584 -0.90 9.69 -22.96
C GLY A 584 -0.01 9.79 -21.70
N ARG A 585 -0.53 10.25 -20.56
CA ARG A 585 0.21 10.34 -19.30
C ARG A 585 0.13 9.06 -18.47
N TRP A 586 1.01 8.99 -17.47
CA TRP A 586 1.28 7.81 -16.67
C TRP A 586 0.68 7.88 -15.28
N MET A 587 0.47 6.70 -14.72
CA MET A 587 0.13 6.45 -13.34
C MET A 587 1.01 5.32 -12.80
N THR A 588 1.42 5.46 -11.55
CA THR A 588 2.09 4.40 -10.80
C THR A 588 1.22 4.01 -9.61
N VAL A 589 0.97 2.71 -9.46
CA VAL A 589 0.22 2.16 -8.33
C VAL A 589 1.15 1.28 -7.50
N GLU A 590 1.32 1.64 -6.24
CA GLU A 590 2.01 0.79 -5.27
C GLU A 590 1.06 -0.26 -4.70
N PHE A 591 1.56 -1.49 -4.57
CA PHE A 591 0.79 -2.60 -4.08
C PHE A 591 1.58 -3.54 -3.18
N SER A 592 1.11 -3.77 -1.96
CA SER A 592 1.67 -4.78 -1.05
C SER A 592 0.58 -5.71 -0.52
N ASN A 593 0.35 -6.82 -1.22
CA ASN A 593 -0.50 -7.90 -0.72
C ASN A 593 0.06 -9.27 -1.07
N THR A 594 -0.13 -10.21 -0.16
CA THR A 594 0.28 -11.61 -0.31
C THR A 594 -0.78 -12.47 -1.01
N GLN A 595 -2.00 -11.94 -1.21
CA GLN A 595 -3.13 -12.66 -1.79
C GLN A 595 -3.30 -12.35 -3.28
N ALA A 596 -3.11 -13.37 -4.13
CA ALA A 596 -3.27 -13.27 -5.59
C ALA A 596 -4.63 -12.70 -6.02
N ARG A 597 -5.71 -13.02 -5.29
CA ARG A 597 -7.05 -12.47 -5.56
C ARG A 597 -7.12 -10.93 -5.51
N VAL A 598 -6.44 -10.30 -4.55
CA VAL A 598 -6.47 -8.83 -4.39
C VAL A 598 -5.62 -8.19 -5.50
N TRP A 599 -4.52 -8.85 -5.86
CA TRP A 599 -3.66 -8.45 -6.98
C TRP A 599 -4.41 -8.47 -8.32
N ASN A 600 -5.08 -9.58 -8.64
CA ASN A 600 -5.87 -9.70 -9.86
C ASN A 600 -7.05 -8.71 -9.88
N THR A 601 -7.68 -8.48 -8.72
CA THR A 601 -8.70 -7.43 -8.58
C THR A 601 -8.12 -6.07 -8.95
N LEU A 602 -6.92 -5.71 -8.48
CA LEU A 602 -6.31 -4.43 -8.82
C LEU A 602 -6.00 -4.30 -10.32
N GLN A 603 -5.44 -5.34 -10.95
CA GLN A 603 -5.15 -5.31 -12.39
C GLN A 603 -6.41 -5.19 -13.25
N THR A 604 -7.44 -5.99 -12.94
CA THR A 604 -8.71 -5.97 -13.67
C THR A 604 -9.44 -4.64 -13.50
N THR A 605 -9.47 -4.08 -12.28
CA THR A 605 -10.09 -2.77 -12.02
C THR A 605 -9.36 -1.61 -12.71
N LEU A 606 -8.03 -1.64 -12.82
CA LEU A 606 -7.27 -0.68 -13.63
C LEU A 606 -7.64 -0.75 -15.11
N GLN A 607 -7.71 -1.96 -15.67
CA GLN A 607 -8.10 -2.18 -17.07
C GLN A 607 -9.55 -1.75 -17.33
N GLU A 608 -10.47 -2.06 -16.41
CA GLU A 608 -11.88 -1.65 -16.47
C GLU A 608 -12.02 -0.13 -16.46
N ALA A 609 -11.23 0.57 -15.64
CA ALA A 609 -11.19 2.02 -15.59
C ALA A 609 -10.65 2.67 -16.88
N GLY A 610 -9.92 1.91 -17.70
CA GLY A 610 -9.41 2.34 -19.00
C GLY A 610 -7.88 2.47 -19.10
N PHE A 611 -7.14 2.18 -18.02
CA PHE A 611 -5.69 2.19 -18.06
C PHE A 611 -5.14 0.97 -18.82
N ILE A 612 -3.99 1.14 -19.47
CA ILE A 612 -3.21 0.04 -20.05
C ILE A 612 -1.99 -0.20 -19.16
N ILE A 613 -1.86 -1.42 -18.65
CA ILE A 613 -0.71 -1.84 -17.84
C ILE A 613 0.48 -2.08 -18.77
N ALA A 614 1.56 -1.32 -18.57
CA ALA A 614 2.78 -1.41 -19.37
C ALA A 614 3.94 -2.11 -18.64
N ASN A 615 3.96 -2.08 -17.31
CA ASN A 615 4.93 -2.86 -16.53
C ASN A 615 4.43 -3.20 -15.13
N VAL A 616 4.89 -4.35 -14.63
CA VAL A 616 4.85 -4.72 -13.22
C VAL A 616 6.27 -5.00 -12.73
N SER A 617 6.73 -4.27 -11.71
CA SER A 617 8.06 -4.41 -11.11
C SER A 617 7.97 -4.62 -9.59
N ALA A 618 9.08 -5.02 -8.96
CA ALA A 618 9.16 -5.18 -7.51
C ALA A 618 9.92 -4.01 -6.87
N LEU A 619 9.45 -3.54 -5.72
CA LEU A 619 10.05 -2.53 -4.87
C LEU A 619 10.57 -3.20 -3.58
N ASP A 620 11.89 -3.16 -3.37
CA ASP A 620 12.52 -3.73 -2.17
C ASP A 620 12.84 -2.63 -1.14
N LYS A 621 12.06 -2.61 -0.04
CA LYS A 621 12.23 -1.63 1.04
C LYS A 621 13.31 -1.99 2.07
N LYS A 622 14.20 -2.97 1.82
CA LYS A 622 15.28 -3.49 2.69
C LYS A 622 14.86 -4.03 4.07
N GLN A 623 13.62 -3.78 4.53
CA GLN A 623 13.04 -4.28 5.78
C GLN A 623 11.61 -4.78 5.57
N GLY A 624 11.47 -6.11 5.48
CA GLY A 624 10.18 -6.81 5.47
C GLY A 624 9.46 -6.72 6.82
N SER A 625 8.13 -6.80 6.79
CA SER A 625 7.33 -6.89 8.02
C SER A 625 7.55 -8.24 8.72
N PHE A 626 7.35 -8.33 10.05
CA PHE A 626 7.53 -9.57 10.81
C PHE A 626 6.70 -10.76 10.27
N LYS A 627 5.54 -10.48 9.63
CA LYS A 627 4.74 -11.49 8.94
C LYS A 627 5.35 -11.94 7.61
N ALA A 628 5.95 -11.02 6.84
CA ALA A 628 6.64 -11.35 5.58
C ALA A 628 7.86 -12.28 5.77
N VAL A 629 8.46 -12.29 6.97
CA VAL A 629 9.62 -13.13 7.31
C VAL A 629 9.21 -14.55 7.75
N THR A 630 7.96 -14.77 8.17
CA THR A 630 7.54 -16.01 8.84
C THR A 630 6.65 -16.93 8.00
N THR A 631 6.08 -16.47 6.89
CA THR A 631 5.24 -17.29 5.99
C THR A 631 5.93 -17.58 4.65
N THR A 632 6.09 -18.86 4.32
CA THR A 632 6.78 -19.38 3.10
C THR A 632 6.04 -19.11 1.78
N THR A 633 4.75 -18.76 1.82
CA THR A 633 3.87 -18.56 0.65
C THR A 633 3.59 -17.09 0.29
N ALA A 634 4.18 -16.13 1.01
CA ALA A 634 3.96 -14.71 0.76
C ALA A 634 4.84 -14.17 -0.37
N VAL A 635 4.26 -13.39 -1.29
CA VAL A 635 5.03 -12.45 -2.15
C VAL A 635 5.83 -11.54 -1.20
N LYS A 636 7.16 -11.59 -1.31
CA LYS A 636 8.09 -11.00 -0.32
C LYS A 636 8.37 -9.50 -0.52
N GLN A 637 8.01 -8.95 -1.67
CA GLN A 637 8.33 -7.59 -2.10
C GLN A 637 7.05 -6.83 -2.48
N ASP A 638 7.07 -5.51 -2.29
CA ASP A 638 5.99 -4.65 -2.75
C ASP A 638 6.04 -4.63 -4.28
N LEU A 639 4.89 -4.63 -4.96
CA LEU A 639 4.79 -4.56 -6.42
C LEU A 639 4.45 -3.12 -6.83
N ILE A 640 4.98 -2.71 -7.97
CA ILE A 640 4.70 -1.42 -8.59
C ILE A 640 4.11 -1.68 -9.97
N ILE A 641 2.91 -1.16 -10.21
CA ILE A 641 2.27 -1.18 -11.52
C ILE A 641 2.47 0.16 -12.19
N SER A 642 3.10 0.16 -13.36
CA SER A 642 3.17 1.31 -14.24
C SER A 642 2.12 1.16 -15.34
N ALA A 643 1.15 2.06 -15.35
CA ALA A 643 0.05 2.06 -16.31
C ALA A 643 -0.09 3.44 -16.95
N TYR A 644 -0.64 3.50 -18.16
CA TYR A 644 -0.84 4.76 -18.86
C TYR A 644 -2.28 4.90 -19.35
N LYS A 645 -2.72 6.16 -19.47
CA LYS A 645 -3.95 6.50 -20.17
C LYS A 645 -3.67 6.56 -21.68
N PRO A 646 -4.43 5.84 -22.52
CA PRO A 646 -4.31 5.94 -23.98
C PRO A 646 -4.31 7.40 -24.45
N ASN A 647 -3.50 7.71 -25.46
CA ASN A 647 -3.54 9.04 -26.09
C ASN A 647 -4.74 9.15 -27.05
N ASP A 648 -5.16 10.39 -27.33
CA ASP A 648 -6.33 10.65 -28.17
C ASP A 648 -6.16 10.11 -29.60
N VAL A 649 -4.92 10.12 -30.12
CA VAL A 649 -4.61 9.60 -31.47
C VAL A 649 -4.92 8.11 -31.60
N LEU A 650 -4.51 7.30 -30.61
CA LEU A 650 -4.82 5.88 -30.56
C LEU A 650 -6.33 5.67 -30.46
N GLU A 651 -7.00 6.39 -29.56
CA GLU A 651 -8.45 6.28 -29.35
C GLU A 651 -9.24 6.62 -30.63
N GLU A 652 -8.87 7.68 -31.34
CA GLU A 652 -9.49 8.06 -32.61
C GLU A 652 -9.28 7.02 -33.72
N ARG A 653 -8.04 6.55 -33.89
CA ARG A 653 -7.71 5.54 -34.92
C ARG A 653 -8.40 4.22 -34.62
N PHE A 654 -8.44 3.83 -33.36
CA PHE A 654 -9.11 2.60 -32.93
C PHE A 654 -10.62 2.66 -33.18
N LYS A 655 -11.28 3.79 -32.86
CA LYS A 655 -12.70 4.01 -33.18
C LYS A 655 -12.97 3.93 -34.68
N LYS A 656 -12.11 4.53 -35.52
CA LYS A 656 -12.22 4.45 -36.98
C LYS A 656 -12.08 3.02 -37.53
N ALA A 657 -11.27 2.19 -36.86
CA ALA A 657 -11.11 0.79 -37.24
C ALA A 657 -12.32 -0.10 -36.86
N ALA A 658 -13.26 0.39 -36.04
CA ALA A 658 -14.54 -0.25 -35.72
C ALA A 658 -14.44 -1.74 -35.31
N GLY A 659 -13.41 -2.11 -34.53
CA GLY A 659 -13.22 -3.49 -34.10
C GLY A 659 -12.68 -4.45 -35.18
N SER A 660 -12.23 -3.94 -36.32
CA SER A 660 -11.58 -4.72 -37.38
C SER A 660 -10.15 -5.16 -37.02
N GLU A 661 -9.59 -6.05 -37.83
CA GLU A 661 -8.19 -6.47 -37.74
C GLU A 661 -7.21 -5.27 -37.79
N ALA A 662 -7.50 -4.23 -38.56
CA ALA A 662 -6.67 -3.03 -38.61
C ALA A 662 -6.54 -2.36 -37.22
N GLY A 663 -7.59 -2.43 -36.40
CA GLY A 663 -7.59 -1.93 -35.03
C GLY A 663 -6.67 -2.73 -34.10
N VAL A 664 -6.51 -4.03 -34.34
CA VAL A 664 -5.59 -4.88 -33.58
C VAL A 664 -4.17 -4.39 -33.77
N TRP A 665 -3.76 -4.20 -35.03
CA TRP A 665 -2.40 -3.80 -35.35
C TRP A 665 -2.09 -2.36 -34.98
N GLU A 666 -3.08 -1.47 -34.99
CA GLU A 666 -2.93 -0.11 -34.46
C GLU A 666 -2.70 -0.10 -32.95
N PHE A 667 -3.48 -0.89 -32.20
CA PHE A 667 -3.27 -1.05 -30.76
C PHE A 667 -1.88 -1.60 -30.46
N VAL A 668 -1.47 -2.72 -31.08
CA VAL A 668 -0.17 -3.36 -30.83
C VAL A 668 0.97 -2.39 -31.17
N ARG A 669 0.88 -1.69 -32.31
CA ARG A 669 1.89 -0.71 -32.72
C ARG A 669 2.04 0.41 -31.70
N SER A 670 0.92 0.94 -31.21
CA SER A 670 0.92 1.99 -30.19
C SER A 670 1.46 1.46 -28.86
N HIS A 671 1.01 0.29 -28.41
CA HIS A 671 1.44 -0.31 -27.15
C HIS A 671 2.93 -0.63 -27.14
N LEU A 672 3.50 -1.16 -28.23
CA LEU A 672 4.94 -1.39 -28.36
C LEU A 672 5.79 -0.12 -28.24
N ASN A 673 5.22 1.08 -28.43
CA ASN A 673 5.91 2.34 -28.16
C ASN A 673 6.01 2.63 -26.67
N TYR A 674 4.99 2.24 -25.92
CA TYR A 674 4.98 2.43 -24.48
C TYR A 674 5.80 1.37 -23.75
N LEU A 675 6.39 0.38 -24.42
CA LEU A 675 7.20 -0.66 -23.79
C LEU A 675 8.69 -0.39 -23.95
N PRO A 676 9.53 -0.68 -22.93
CA PRO A 676 10.96 -0.43 -23.00
C PRO A 676 11.59 -1.28 -24.10
N ILE A 677 12.57 -0.75 -24.83
CA ILE A 677 13.26 -1.52 -25.89
C ILE A 677 14.22 -2.55 -25.29
N THR A 678 14.90 -2.20 -24.19
CA THR A 678 15.87 -3.05 -23.51
C THR A 678 15.71 -2.95 -22.01
N LYS A 679 15.91 -4.07 -21.31
CA LYS A 679 16.02 -4.13 -19.86
C LYS A 679 17.31 -4.86 -19.49
N THR A 680 18.08 -4.33 -18.55
CA THR A 680 19.33 -4.93 -18.10
C THR A 680 19.32 -5.12 -16.59
N LYS A 681 19.97 -6.18 -16.11
CA LYS A 681 20.21 -6.42 -14.69
C LYS A 681 21.57 -7.08 -14.52
N GLY A 682 22.43 -6.51 -13.68
CA GLY A 682 23.80 -7.03 -13.49
C GLY A 682 24.66 -7.08 -14.77
N GLY A 683 24.32 -6.28 -15.79
CA GLY A 683 24.99 -6.27 -17.10
C GLY A 683 24.50 -7.33 -18.10
N GLU A 684 23.56 -8.18 -17.70
CA GLU A 684 22.88 -9.14 -18.57
C GLU A 684 21.57 -8.53 -19.11
N LEU A 685 21.16 -8.96 -20.30
CA LEU A 685 19.93 -8.51 -20.92
C LEU A 685 18.78 -9.39 -20.42
N GLU A 686 17.78 -8.78 -19.80
CA GLU A 686 16.59 -9.47 -19.31
C GLU A 686 15.51 -9.55 -20.41
N LEU A 687 14.70 -10.60 -20.34
CA LEU A 687 13.48 -10.70 -21.13
C LEU A 687 12.48 -9.63 -20.66
N ILE A 688 11.92 -8.88 -21.60
CA ILE A 688 10.83 -7.94 -21.32
C ILE A 688 9.52 -8.69 -21.51
N THR A 689 8.96 -9.18 -20.41
CA THR A 689 7.75 -10.01 -20.40
C THR A 689 6.59 -9.40 -21.16
N GLU A 690 6.46 -8.08 -21.14
CA GLU A 690 5.39 -7.31 -21.77
C GLU A 690 5.50 -7.26 -23.30
N ARG A 691 6.67 -7.61 -23.86
CA ARG A 691 6.88 -7.78 -25.32
C ARG A 691 6.65 -9.22 -25.80
N ASP A 692 6.30 -10.14 -24.90
CA ASP A 692 5.92 -11.51 -25.27
C ASP A 692 4.63 -11.48 -26.12
N PRO A 693 4.57 -12.17 -27.27
CA PRO A 693 3.39 -12.25 -28.12
C PRO A 693 2.08 -12.59 -27.38
N ARG A 694 2.15 -13.40 -26.32
CA ARG A 694 0.98 -13.81 -25.52
C ARG A 694 0.49 -12.66 -24.64
N ILE A 695 1.40 -11.96 -23.98
CA ILE A 695 1.05 -10.78 -23.16
C ILE A 695 0.49 -9.67 -24.05
N LEU A 696 1.06 -9.47 -25.23
CA LEU A 696 0.53 -8.54 -26.24
C LEU A 696 -0.89 -8.92 -26.69
N TYR A 697 -1.16 -10.22 -26.88
CA TYR A 697 -2.51 -10.69 -27.19
C TYR A 697 -3.47 -10.42 -26.04
N ASP A 698 -3.09 -10.75 -24.79
CA ASP A 698 -3.93 -10.53 -23.62
C ASP A 698 -4.26 -9.03 -23.43
N ARG A 699 -3.29 -8.13 -23.66
CA ARG A 699 -3.51 -6.68 -23.64
C ARG A 699 -4.44 -6.22 -24.77
N THR A 700 -4.32 -6.82 -25.96
CA THR A 700 -5.22 -6.56 -27.10
C THR A 700 -6.65 -6.99 -26.77
N VAL A 701 -6.81 -8.21 -26.25
CA VAL A 701 -8.12 -8.76 -25.85
C VAL A 701 -8.78 -7.83 -24.82
N ALA A 702 -8.06 -7.46 -23.76
CA ALA A 702 -8.56 -6.55 -22.73
C ALA A 702 -9.01 -5.20 -23.34
N TYR A 703 -8.20 -4.63 -24.24
CA TYR A 703 -8.52 -3.37 -24.90
C TYR A 703 -9.77 -3.47 -25.80
N PHE A 704 -9.93 -4.54 -26.58
CA PHE A 704 -11.11 -4.73 -27.45
C PHE A 704 -12.40 -4.95 -26.65
N ILE A 705 -12.36 -5.84 -25.65
CA ILE A 705 -13.52 -6.14 -24.81
C ILE A 705 -14.00 -4.87 -24.10
N ARG A 706 -13.07 -4.03 -23.60
CA ARG A 706 -13.40 -2.72 -23.00
C ARG A 706 -14.21 -1.83 -23.93
N HIS A 707 -13.88 -1.80 -25.22
CA HIS A 707 -14.63 -1.01 -26.23
C HIS A 707 -15.91 -1.69 -26.70
N GLY A 708 -16.24 -2.88 -26.18
CA GLY A 708 -17.41 -3.64 -26.60
C GLY A 708 -17.26 -4.29 -27.98
N TYR A 709 -16.03 -4.43 -28.49
CA TYR A 709 -15.78 -5.12 -29.74
C TYR A 709 -15.37 -6.58 -29.51
N PRO A 710 -15.83 -7.53 -30.35
CA PRO A 710 -15.24 -8.86 -30.38
C PRO A 710 -13.80 -8.77 -30.91
N VAL A 711 -12.92 -9.64 -30.43
CA VAL A 711 -11.54 -9.71 -30.93
C VAL A 711 -11.57 -10.39 -32.30
N PRO A 712 -11.12 -9.73 -33.39
CA PRO A 712 -11.30 -10.25 -34.76
C PRO A 712 -10.32 -11.39 -35.10
N LEU A 713 -9.30 -11.63 -34.27
CA LEU A 713 -8.26 -12.64 -34.49
C LEU A 713 -8.21 -13.68 -33.36
N SER A 714 -8.04 -14.95 -33.73
CA SER A 714 -7.64 -16.00 -32.78
C SER A 714 -6.22 -15.75 -32.24
N SER A 715 -5.84 -16.42 -31.15
CA SER A 715 -4.50 -16.27 -30.59
C SER A 715 -3.41 -16.63 -31.60
N GLN A 716 -3.65 -17.65 -32.42
CA GLN A 716 -2.70 -18.10 -33.44
C GLN A 716 -2.63 -17.16 -34.64
N GLN A 717 -3.78 -16.68 -35.12
CA GLN A 717 -3.84 -15.66 -36.19
C GLN A 717 -3.11 -14.39 -35.76
N PHE A 718 -3.30 -13.97 -34.51
CA PHE A 718 -2.57 -12.86 -33.93
C PHE A 718 -1.06 -13.11 -33.88
N GLN A 719 -0.61 -14.29 -33.45
CA GLN A 719 0.83 -14.62 -33.42
C GLN A 719 1.44 -14.71 -34.83
N ALA A 720 0.69 -15.18 -35.82
CA ALA A 720 1.11 -15.20 -37.21
C ALA A 720 1.23 -13.77 -37.76
N GLY A 721 0.18 -12.97 -37.65
CA GLY A 721 0.16 -11.58 -38.11
C GLY A 721 1.17 -10.69 -37.37
N LEU A 722 1.50 -10.98 -36.11
CA LEU A 722 2.58 -10.31 -35.38
C LEU A 722 3.91 -10.39 -36.14
N ARG A 723 4.23 -11.55 -36.75
CA ARG A 723 5.48 -11.73 -37.51
C ARG A 723 5.46 -11.07 -38.89
N GLU A 724 4.26 -10.81 -39.41
CA GLU A 724 4.06 -10.10 -40.68
C GLU A 724 4.20 -8.58 -40.48
N HIS A 725 3.63 -8.06 -39.38
CA HIS A 725 3.61 -6.63 -39.09
C HIS A 725 4.81 -6.12 -38.27
N PHE A 726 5.47 -6.99 -37.49
CA PHE A 726 6.54 -6.63 -36.56
C PHE A 726 7.71 -7.61 -36.66
N LYS A 727 8.84 -7.28 -36.03
CA LYS A 727 10.04 -8.13 -36.03
C LYS A 727 10.20 -8.86 -34.70
N GLU A 728 10.42 -10.16 -34.78
CA GLU A 728 10.67 -11.03 -33.62
C GLU A 728 12.19 -11.14 -33.35
N ARG A 729 12.60 -10.91 -32.10
CA ARG A 729 13.98 -11.12 -31.61
C ARG A 729 13.97 -11.69 -30.20
N ASP A 730 14.71 -12.77 -29.99
CA ASP A 730 14.79 -13.50 -28.72
C ASP A 730 13.42 -13.81 -28.08
N GLY A 731 12.39 -14.04 -28.90
CA GLY A 731 11.01 -14.32 -28.46
C GLY A 731 10.16 -13.08 -28.15
N MET A 732 10.69 -11.87 -28.34
CA MET A 732 10.01 -10.59 -28.12
C MET A 732 9.66 -9.90 -29.45
N MET A 733 8.62 -9.07 -29.44
CA MET A 733 8.18 -8.29 -30.61
C MET A 733 8.67 -6.85 -30.56
N PHE A 734 9.11 -6.35 -31.72
CA PHE A 734 9.63 -5.00 -31.90
C PHE A 734 9.11 -4.35 -33.18
N ARG A 735 8.95 -3.03 -33.12
CA ARG A 735 8.82 -2.23 -34.35
C ARG A 735 10.14 -2.20 -35.11
N LEU A 736 10.07 -1.93 -36.41
CA LEU A 736 11.26 -1.87 -37.28
C LEU A 736 12.30 -0.86 -36.78
N ASP A 737 11.86 0.32 -36.32
CA ASP A 737 12.69 1.38 -35.78
C ASP A 737 13.30 1.06 -34.41
N GLN A 738 12.79 0.05 -33.69
CA GLN A 738 13.30 -0.36 -32.38
C GLN A 738 14.41 -1.43 -32.46
N ILE A 739 14.53 -2.13 -33.59
CA ILE A 739 15.42 -3.29 -33.74
C ILE A 739 16.89 -2.91 -33.61
N GLU A 740 17.29 -1.79 -34.21
CA GLU A 740 18.70 -1.37 -34.19
C GLU A 740 19.17 -1.10 -32.76
N GLY A 741 18.36 -0.38 -31.96
CA GLY A 741 18.66 -0.11 -30.55
C GLY A 741 18.76 -1.39 -29.72
N TYR A 742 17.88 -2.37 -29.96
CA TYR A 742 17.94 -3.67 -29.29
C TYR A 742 19.20 -4.47 -29.65
N GLU A 743 19.53 -4.60 -30.94
CA GLU A 743 20.67 -5.39 -31.42
C GLU A 743 22.01 -4.80 -30.96
N GLN A 744 22.14 -3.47 -30.89
CA GLN A 744 23.32 -2.82 -30.34
C GLN A 744 23.56 -3.23 -28.88
N LYS A 745 22.52 -3.23 -28.03
CA LYS A 745 22.63 -3.63 -26.62
C LYS A 745 22.83 -5.13 -26.44
N ARG A 746 22.21 -5.95 -27.29
CA ARG A 746 22.34 -7.42 -27.33
C ARG A 746 23.76 -7.86 -27.66
N LYS A 747 24.43 -7.24 -28.64
CA LYS A 747 25.84 -7.54 -28.99
C LYS A 747 26.81 -7.32 -27.82
N VAL A 748 26.47 -6.45 -26.90
CA VAL A 748 27.27 -6.09 -25.72
C VAL A 748 26.85 -6.91 -24.47
N ALA A 749 25.83 -7.77 -24.56
CA ALA A 749 25.39 -8.61 -23.43
C ALA A 749 26.20 -9.92 -23.39
N LYS A 750 26.55 -10.40 -22.19
CA LYS A 750 27.35 -11.63 -22.02
C LYS A 750 26.59 -12.90 -22.44
N GLN A 751 25.26 -12.90 -22.28
CA GLN A 751 24.37 -14.01 -22.62
C GLN A 751 23.00 -13.49 -23.10
N PRO A 752 22.29 -14.25 -23.95
CA PRO A 752 20.91 -13.94 -24.33
C PRO A 752 19.95 -14.17 -23.15
N PRO A 753 18.79 -13.48 -23.13
CA PRO A 753 17.80 -13.63 -22.06
C PRO A 753 17.27 -15.07 -21.98
N GLN A 754 17.21 -15.64 -20.77
CA GLN A 754 16.62 -16.96 -20.51
C GLN A 754 15.16 -16.84 -20.09
N MET A 755 14.31 -17.73 -20.64
CA MET A 755 12.91 -17.90 -20.23
C MET A 755 12.83 -18.98 -19.15
N GLU A 756 12.43 -18.63 -17.92
CA GLU A 756 11.99 -19.61 -16.92
C GLU A 756 10.49 -19.91 -17.13
N LEU A 757 10.15 -21.16 -17.45
CA LEU A 757 8.76 -21.60 -17.63
C LEU A 757 8.32 -22.39 -16.39
N PHE A 758 7.47 -21.80 -15.55
CA PHE A 758 6.83 -22.47 -14.42
C PHE A 758 5.52 -23.13 -14.90
N VAL A 759 5.27 -24.39 -14.52
CA VAL A 759 4.05 -25.14 -14.89
C VAL A 759 3.15 -25.29 -13.67
N SER A 760 1.98 -24.67 -13.68
CA SER A 760 1.04 -24.64 -12.54
C SER A 760 -0.44 -24.83 -12.90
N ASP A 761 -0.77 -24.84 -14.19
CA ASP A 761 -2.12 -25.00 -14.75
C ASP A 761 -2.08 -25.60 -16.16
N GLU A 762 -3.24 -25.94 -16.75
CA GLU A 762 -3.36 -26.53 -18.09
C GLU A 762 -2.64 -25.65 -19.14
N ARG A 763 -2.79 -24.33 -19.03
CA ARG A 763 -2.24 -23.38 -20.00
C ARG A 763 -0.72 -23.35 -19.97
N SER A 764 -0.13 -23.22 -18.78
CA SER A 764 1.33 -23.22 -18.61
C SER A 764 1.96 -24.57 -18.98
N ALA A 765 1.25 -25.68 -18.80
CA ALA A 765 1.69 -27.00 -19.27
C ALA A 765 1.74 -27.07 -20.81
N ILE A 766 0.73 -26.55 -21.50
CA ILE A 766 0.71 -26.46 -22.97
C ILE A 766 1.84 -25.55 -23.48
N ASP A 767 2.07 -24.41 -22.82
CA ASP A 767 3.14 -23.49 -23.19
C ASP A 767 4.53 -24.14 -23.06
N TRP A 768 4.76 -24.89 -21.97
CA TRP A 768 5.97 -25.67 -21.81
C TRP A 768 6.11 -26.74 -22.89
N LEU A 769 5.06 -27.50 -23.18
CA LEU A 769 5.04 -28.51 -24.25
C LEU A 769 5.34 -27.90 -25.61
N GLN A 770 4.80 -26.73 -25.91
CA GLN A 770 5.03 -26.05 -27.17
C GLN A 770 6.49 -25.62 -27.30
N HIS A 771 7.09 -25.08 -26.25
CA HIS A 771 8.51 -24.73 -26.25
C HIS A 771 9.41 -25.97 -26.36
N PHE A 772 9.09 -27.02 -25.61
CA PHE A 772 9.80 -28.31 -25.61
C PHE A 772 9.78 -28.96 -27.00
N LEU A 773 8.60 -29.09 -27.60
CA LEU A 773 8.40 -29.75 -28.90
C LEU A 773 8.90 -28.91 -30.08
N LYS A 774 8.91 -27.57 -29.97
CA LYS A 774 9.49 -26.70 -31.00
C LYS A 774 11.01 -26.90 -31.13
N LYS A 775 11.70 -27.12 -30.00
CA LYS A 775 13.14 -27.42 -29.98
C LYS A 775 13.43 -28.91 -30.24
N ARG A 776 12.58 -29.78 -29.70
CA ARG A 776 12.79 -31.23 -29.66
C ARG A 776 11.47 -31.97 -29.87
N PRO A 777 11.05 -32.22 -31.13
CA PRO A 777 9.97 -33.14 -31.42
C PRO A 777 10.23 -34.50 -30.77
N SER A 778 9.31 -34.96 -29.92
CA SER A 778 9.59 -36.02 -28.93
C SER A 778 8.45 -37.01 -28.82
N THR A 779 8.75 -38.24 -28.37
CA THR A 779 7.72 -39.25 -28.12
C THR A 779 7.04 -39.00 -26.78
N ARG A 780 5.86 -39.60 -26.55
CA ARG A 780 5.19 -39.55 -25.24
C ARG A 780 6.10 -39.99 -24.08
N GLN A 781 6.92 -41.01 -24.30
CA GLN A 781 7.86 -41.55 -23.30
C GLN A 781 8.96 -40.55 -22.91
N ASP A 782 9.40 -39.73 -23.87
CA ASP A 782 10.38 -38.67 -23.62
C ASP A 782 9.77 -37.49 -22.84
N ILE A 783 8.51 -37.15 -23.13
CA ILE A 783 7.82 -35.97 -22.59
C ILE A 783 7.35 -36.19 -21.14
N HIS A 784 6.80 -37.37 -20.87
CA HIS A 784 6.14 -37.70 -19.60
C HIS A 784 7.01 -37.44 -18.34
N PRO A 785 8.26 -37.94 -18.23
CA PRO A 785 9.06 -37.73 -17.02
C PRO A 785 9.41 -36.26 -16.79
N GLU A 786 9.67 -35.50 -17.85
CA GLU A 786 10.01 -34.07 -17.78
C GLU A 786 8.81 -33.23 -17.33
N LEU A 787 7.63 -33.44 -17.92
CA LEU A 787 6.42 -32.70 -17.53
C LEU A 787 5.99 -33.05 -16.10
N THR A 788 6.05 -34.32 -15.72
CA THR A 788 5.67 -34.78 -14.37
C THR A 788 6.53 -34.12 -13.29
N LYS A 789 7.84 -33.98 -13.55
CA LYS A 789 8.77 -33.30 -12.65
C LYS A 789 8.39 -31.83 -12.42
N LEU A 790 7.89 -31.15 -13.45
CA LEU A 790 7.47 -29.75 -13.34
C LEU A 790 6.11 -29.60 -12.66
N MET A 791 5.16 -30.50 -12.94
CA MET A 791 3.82 -30.48 -12.32
C MET A 791 3.85 -30.76 -10.81
N ALA A 792 4.88 -31.46 -10.30
CA ALA A 792 5.05 -31.72 -8.87
C ALA A 792 5.31 -30.44 -8.03
N GLY A 793 5.64 -29.31 -8.67
CA GLY A 793 6.05 -28.07 -8.02
C GLY A 793 4.95 -27.10 -7.57
N GLY A 794 3.66 -27.37 -7.87
CA GLY A 794 2.56 -26.54 -7.38
C GLY A 794 1.37 -26.34 -8.33
N TRP A 795 0.67 -27.42 -8.70
CA TRP A 795 -0.59 -27.36 -9.45
C TRP A 795 -1.73 -26.71 -8.64
N LYS A 796 -2.58 -25.89 -9.28
CA LYS A 796 -3.71 -25.21 -8.60
C LYS A 796 -4.73 -26.20 -8.03
N LYS A 797 -5.16 -26.00 -6.77
CA LYS A 797 -6.02 -26.95 -6.02
C LYS A 797 -7.42 -27.21 -6.61
N TYR A 798 -7.98 -26.24 -7.32
CA TYR A 798 -9.32 -26.32 -7.92
C TYR A 798 -9.29 -26.72 -9.40
N GLU A 799 -8.09 -26.83 -9.98
CA GLU A 799 -7.91 -27.12 -11.39
C GLU A 799 -7.79 -28.62 -11.64
N PHE A 800 -8.58 -29.10 -12.59
CA PHE A 800 -8.51 -30.47 -13.05
C PHE A 800 -7.17 -30.72 -13.76
N ILE A 801 -6.41 -31.73 -13.31
CA ILE A 801 -5.18 -32.16 -13.98
C ILE A 801 -5.59 -32.89 -15.27
N VAL A 802 -5.19 -32.33 -16.41
CA VAL A 802 -5.45 -32.93 -17.72
C VAL A 802 -4.35 -33.94 -18.02
N GLU A 803 -4.74 -35.14 -18.46
CA GLU A 803 -3.82 -36.18 -18.90
C GLU A 803 -2.93 -35.69 -20.05
N LEU A 804 -1.65 -36.11 -20.05
CA LEU A 804 -0.68 -35.70 -21.07
C LEU A 804 -1.18 -36.02 -22.49
N ASP A 805 -1.82 -37.18 -22.68
CA ASP A 805 -2.33 -37.60 -23.99
C ASP A 805 -3.41 -36.63 -24.49
N THR A 806 -4.30 -36.18 -23.61
CA THR A 806 -5.29 -35.15 -23.93
C THR A 806 -4.65 -33.81 -24.27
N LEU A 807 -3.62 -33.38 -23.53
CA LEU A 807 -2.87 -32.16 -23.85
C LEU A 807 -2.22 -32.26 -25.23
N LEU A 808 -1.65 -33.42 -25.56
CA LEU A 808 -0.96 -33.67 -26.82
C LEU A 808 -1.94 -33.71 -28.00
N GLU A 809 -3.02 -34.46 -27.88
CA GLU A 809 -4.03 -34.65 -28.94
C GLU A 809 -4.73 -33.35 -29.33
N PHE A 810 -5.05 -32.47 -28.38
CA PHE A 810 -5.78 -31.23 -28.66
C PHE A 810 -4.90 -30.04 -29.03
N ASN A 811 -3.58 -30.12 -28.86
CA ASN A 811 -2.69 -28.97 -29.09
C ASN A 811 -1.53 -29.26 -30.06
N PHE A 812 -1.22 -30.52 -30.36
CA PHE A 812 -0.06 -30.91 -31.15
C PHE A 812 -0.40 -31.98 -32.19
N LEU A 813 0.52 -32.22 -33.12
CA LEU A 813 0.38 -33.28 -34.13
C LEU A 813 1.35 -34.42 -33.84
N LYS A 814 0.92 -35.64 -34.13
CA LYS A 814 1.74 -36.85 -34.02
C LYS A 814 2.01 -37.42 -35.40
N TYR A 815 3.27 -37.77 -35.66
CA TYR A 815 3.60 -38.47 -36.90
C TYR A 815 3.34 -39.98 -36.76
N GLU A 816 2.38 -40.48 -37.54
CA GLU A 816 1.89 -41.87 -37.49
C GLU A 816 2.71 -42.83 -38.38
N GLY A 817 3.80 -42.37 -39.02
CA GLY A 817 4.63 -43.21 -39.89
C GLY A 817 4.06 -43.40 -41.30
N LYS A 818 3.09 -42.56 -41.70
CA LYS A 818 2.49 -42.57 -43.04
C LYS A 818 2.82 -41.27 -43.77
N GLY A 819 3.26 -41.38 -45.02
CA GLY A 819 3.61 -40.24 -45.87
C GLY A 819 4.94 -39.57 -45.49
N ALA A 820 5.25 -38.43 -46.12
CA ALA A 820 6.49 -37.70 -45.87
C ALA A 820 6.60 -37.19 -44.42
N VAL A 821 7.80 -37.28 -43.84
CA VAL A 821 8.11 -36.78 -42.51
C VAL A 821 7.94 -35.24 -42.48
N PRO A 822 7.16 -34.70 -41.53
CA PRO A 822 6.97 -33.26 -41.38
C PRO A 822 8.30 -32.51 -41.25
N SER A 823 8.39 -31.33 -41.88
CA SER A 823 9.61 -30.51 -41.88
C SER A 823 10.16 -30.23 -40.47
N GLN A 824 9.26 -30.07 -39.49
CA GLN A 824 9.60 -29.85 -38.08
C GLN A 824 10.39 -31.04 -37.48
N ILE A 825 9.98 -32.27 -37.79
CA ILE A 825 10.64 -33.49 -37.31
C ILE A 825 11.92 -33.74 -38.12
N HIS A 826 11.85 -33.58 -39.45
CA HIS A 826 12.98 -33.75 -40.36
C HIS A 826 14.17 -32.88 -39.93
N ALA A 827 13.96 -31.57 -39.75
CA ALA A 827 15.00 -30.63 -39.36
C ALA A 827 15.69 -31.02 -38.04
N TYR A 828 14.91 -31.45 -37.04
CA TYR A 828 15.45 -31.92 -35.76
C TYR A 828 16.26 -33.21 -35.92
N LEU A 829 15.71 -34.21 -36.62
CA LEU A 829 16.36 -35.51 -36.76
C LEU A 829 17.66 -35.42 -37.57
N SER A 830 17.66 -34.67 -38.67
CA SER A 830 18.85 -34.47 -39.50
C SER A 830 19.97 -33.74 -38.74
N HIS A 831 19.63 -32.80 -37.85
CA HIS A 831 20.63 -32.14 -37.02
C HIS A 831 21.21 -33.10 -35.96
N GLN A 832 20.33 -33.79 -35.23
CA GLN A 832 20.68 -34.52 -34.01
C GLN A 832 21.23 -35.93 -34.24
N PHE A 833 20.78 -36.62 -35.29
CA PHE A 833 21.15 -38.01 -35.57
C PHE A 833 21.96 -38.09 -36.85
N LYS A 834 23.23 -38.51 -36.75
CA LYS A 834 24.14 -38.66 -37.91
C LYS A 834 23.52 -39.50 -39.03
N LYS A 835 22.76 -40.54 -38.68
CA LYS A 835 22.07 -41.45 -39.61
C LYS A 835 20.90 -40.82 -40.36
N CYS A 836 20.40 -39.66 -39.94
CA CYS A 836 19.24 -38.98 -40.52
C CYS A 836 19.64 -37.75 -41.37
N ARG A 837 20.94 -37.54 -41.61
CA ARG A 837 21.45 -36.39 -42.39
C ARG A 837 21.27 -36.63 -43.87
N ASN A 838 20.86 -35.59 -44.59
CA ASN A 838 20.69 -35.60 -46.05
C ASN A 838 19.72 -36.69 -46.57
N LEU A 839 18.81 -37.18 -45.71
CA LEU A 839 17.75 -38.10 -46.12
C LEU A 839 16.56 -37.30 -46.64
N GLU A 840 15.92 -37.81 -47.69
CA GLU A 840 14.65 -37.27 -48.18
C GLU A 840 13.53 -37.52 -47.15
N LYS A 841 12.45 -36.74 -47.24
CA LYS A 841 11.37 -36.77 -46.23
C LYS A 841 10.60 -38.09 -46.21
N ASP A 842 10.65 -38.86 -47.28
CA ASP A 842 10.01 -40.17 -47.45
C ASP A 842 10.98 -41.34 -47.17
N ASP A 843 12.22 -41.07 -46.78
CA ASP A 843 13.21 -42.12 -46.52
C ASP A 843 12.78 -43.04 -45.35
N PRO A 844 12.78 -44.37 -45.52
CA PRO A 844 12.36 -45.32 -44.49
C PRO A 844 13.11 -45.20 -43.16
N ILE A 845 14.40 -44.87 -43.20
CA ILE A 845 15.23 -44.69 -41.98
C ILE A 845 14.77 -43.44 -41.26
N LEU A 846 14.50 -42.35 -41.98
CA LEU A 846 13.97 -41.13 -41.37
C LEU A 846 12.58 -41.34 -40.77
N GLN A 847 11.69 -42.04 -41.49
CA GLN A 847 10.34 -42.36 -41.02
C GLN A 847 10.37 -43.20 -39.74
N GLN A 848 11.29 -44.17 -39.64
CA GLN A 848 11.46 -45.00 -38.45
C GLN A 848 11.87 -44.18 -37.22
N TYR A 849 12.74 -43.18 -37.38
CA TYR A 849 13.14 -42.27 -36.30
C TYR A 849 12.06 -41.22 -35.96
N ALA A 850 11.19 -40.89 -36.92
CA ALA A 850 10.14 -39.90 -36.79
C ALA A 850 8.85 -40.45 -36.14
N ILE A 851 8.57 -41.75 -36.27
CA ILE A 851 7.31 -42.35 -35.86
C ILE A 851 7.00 -42.10 -34.38
N LYS A 852 5.73 -41.82 -34.07
CA LYS A 852 5.21 -41.53 -32.72
C LYS A 852 5.79 -40.26 -32.06
N ARG A 853 6.55 -39.43 -32.78
CA ARG A 853 6.96 -38.12 -32.27
C ARG A 853 5.84 -37.09 -32.44
N TRP A 854 5.64 -36.34 -31.38
CA TRP A 854 4.79 -35.15 -31.35
C TRP A 854 5.59 -33.94 -31.82
N TYR A 855 4.92 -33.00 -32.49
CA TYR A 855 5.53 -31.78 -33.01
C TYR A 855 4.52 -30.63 -33.05
N VAL A 856 5.03 -29.41 -33.09
CA VAL A 856 4.21 -28.20 -33.16
C VAL A 856 3.60 -28.07 -34.56
N PRO A 857 2.27 -27.95 -34.69
CA PRO A 857 1.60 -27.80 -35.98
C PRO A 857 2.07 -26.53 -36.71
N ASP A 858 1.97 -26.56 -38.04
CA ASP A 858 2.07 -25.34 -38.86
C ASP A 858 0.83 -24.43 -38.61
N PRO A 859 0.87 -23.12 -38.93
CA PRO A 859 -0.22 -22.20 -38.60
C PRO A 859 -1.60 -22.63 -39.12
N HIS A 860 -1.66 -23.29 -40.28
CA HIS A 860 -2.92 -23.77 -40.85
C HIS A 860 -3.49 -24.95 -40.06
N LYS A 861 -2.70 -25.99 -39.80
CA LYS A 861 -3.17 -27.16 -39.03
C LYS A 861 -3.38 -26.82 -37.56
N ALA A 862 -2.67 -25.83 -37.05
CA ALA A 862 -2.85 -25.34 -35.69
C ALA A 862 -4.24 -24.71 -35.50
N GLN A 863 -4.76 -24.02 -36.53
CA GLN A 863 -6.10 -23.43 -36.52
C GLN A 863 -7.19 -24.50 -36.48
N ASP A 864 -7.02 -25.59 -37.23
CA ASP A 864 -7.94 -26.71 -37.23
C ASP A 864 -7.98 -27.40 -35.85
N LEU A 865 -6.81 -27.59 -35.23
CA LEU A 865 -6.70 -28.10 -33.85
C LEU A 865 -7.34 -27.15 -32.83
N GLU A 866 -7.17 -25.83 -32.97
CA GLU A 866 -7.78 -24.82 -32.08
C GLU A 866 -9.31 -24.89 -32.14
N LYS A 867 -9.90 -25.01 -33.34
CA LYS A 867 -11.35 -25.17 -33.52
C LYS A 867 -11.87 -26.45 -32.87
N ILE A 868 -11.15 -27.56 -33.02
CA ILE A 868 -11.50 -28.85 -32.39
C ILE A 868 -11.43 -28.72 -30.86
N ARG A 869 -10.37 -28.11 -30.34
CA ARG A 869 -10.17 -27.86 -28.92
C ARG A 869 -11.25 -26.95 -28.36
N GLU A 870 -11.55 -25.83 -29.01
CA GLU A 870 -12.60 -24.90 -28.59
C GLU A 870 -13.98 -25.59 -28.58
N ALA A 871 -14.31 -26.35 -29.62
CA ALA A 871 -15.56 -27.12 -29.67
C ALA A 871 -15.65 -28.19 -28.57
N HIS A 872 -14.53 -28.77 -28.15
CA HIS A 872 -14.47 -29.67 -27.00
C HIS A 872 -14.67 -28.91 -25.68
N LEU A 873 -13.95 -27.81 -25.47
CA LEU A 873 -14.06 -26.96 -24.28
C LEU A 873 -15.48 -26.41 -24.09
N LEU A 874 -16.15 -26.00 -25.17
CA LEU A 874 -17.54 -25.53 -25.12
C LEU A 874 -18.54 -26.65 -24.82
N ARG A 875 -18.30 -27.88 -25.31
CA ARG A 875 -19.09 -29.05 -24.94
C ARG A 875 -18.97 -29.36 -23.44
N GLU A 876 -17.75 -29.28 -22.91
CA GLU A 876 -17.49 -29.45 -21.49
C GLU A 876 -18.12 -28.32 -20.65
N PHE A 877 -18.03 -27.07 -21.09
CA PHE A 877 -18.73 -25.93 -20.49
C PHE A 877 -20.24 -26.14 -20.42
N LYS A 878 -20.84 -26.68 -21.48
CA LYS A 878 -22.27 -27.00 -21.51
C LYS A 878 -22.64 -28.07 -20.48
N GLN A 879 -21.77 -29.06 -20.25
CA GLN A 879 -21.97 -30.06 -19.19
C GLN A 879 -21.92 -29.40 -17.81
N TYR A 880 -20.98 -28.48 -17.57
CA TYR A 880 -20.90 -27.72 -16.32
C TYR A 880 -22.16 -26.87 -16.07
N ARG A 881 -22.72 -26.27 -17.13
CA ARG A 881 -23.98 -25.53 -17.06
C ARG A 881 -25.15 -26.44 -16.68
N GLN A 882 -25.25 -27.61 -17.32
CA GLN A 882 -26.31 -28.60 -17.10
C GLN A 882 -26.19 -29.37 -15.78
N ASN A 883 -25.03 -29.29 -15.11
CA ASN A 883 -24.82 -29.91 -13.82
C ASN A 883 -25.81 -29.34 -12.77
N THR A 884 -26.54 -30.24 -12.13
CA THR A 884 -27.57 -29.94 -11.10
C THR A 884 -26.97 -29.57 -9.75
N ASN A 885 -25.68 -29.82 -9.53
CA ASN A 885 -24.99 -29.39 -8.33
C ASN A 885 -24.96 -27.86 -8.23
N LYS A 886 -25.27 -27.34 -7.03
CA LYS A 886 -25.21 -25.89 -6.75
C LYS A 886 -23.80 -25.31 -6.90
N ARG A 887 -22.74 -26.11 -6.71
CA ARG A 887 -21.33 -25.70 -6.85
C ARG A 887 -20.44 -26.78 -7.46
N LEU A 888 -19.54 -26.38 -8.36
CA LEU A 888 -18.48 -27.21 -8.94
C LEU A 888 -17.26 -27.20 -8.01
N LYS A 889 -16.78 -28.38 -7.59
CA LYS A 889 -15.59 -28.50 -6.71
C LYS A 889 -14.27 -28.51 -7.50
N THR A 890 -14.26 -29.15 -8.66
CA THR A 890 -13.12 -29.28 -9.57
C THR A 890 -13.63 -29.16 -11.00
N PHE A 891 -12.92 -28.41 -11.84
CA PHE A 891 -13.29 -28.19 -13.24
C PHE A 891 -12.05 -27.76 -14.04
N ARG A 892 -12.14 -27.79 -15.37
CA ARG A 892 -11.10 -27.24 -16.24
C ARG A 892 -11.27 -25.74 -16.40
N LEU A 893 -10.27 -24.96 -16.00
CA LEU A 893 -10.28 -23.49 -16.13
C LEU A 893 -10.42 -23.06 -17.59
N GLU A 894 -9.73 -23.73 -18.51
CA GLU A 894 -9.82 -23.42 -19.95
C GLU A 894 -11.24 -23.58 -20.51
N ALA A 895 -12.01 -24.55 -20.00
CA ALA A 895 -13.41 -24.73 -20.39
C ALA A 895 -14.30 -23.60 -19.85
N MET A 896 -14.08 -23.15 -18.61
CA MET A 896 -14.75 -21.95 -18.07
C MET A 896 -14.41 -20.70 -18.88
N ARG A 897 -13.12 -20.47 -19.18
CA ARG A 897 -12.65 -19.32 -19.96
C ARG A 897 -13.28 -19.31 -21.37
N ALA A 898 -13.29 -20.45 -22.05
CA ALA A 898 -13.91 -20.59 -23.36
C ALA A 898 -15.42 -20.32 -23.32
N GLY A 899 -16.11 -20.85 -22.31
CA GLY A 899 -17.54 -20.61 -22.11
C GLY A 899 -17.89 -19.14 -21.83
N PHE A 900 -17.13 -18.49 -20.95
CA PHE A 900 -17.34 -17.07 -20.63
C PHE A 900 -17.07 -16.18 -21.84
N LYS A 901 -15.99 -16.46 -22.59
CA LYS A 901 -15.66 -15.75 -23.83
C LYS A 901 -16.78 -15.92 -24.88
N HIS A 902 -17.30 -17.14 -25.02
CA HIS A 902 -18.40 -17.43 -25.94
C HIS A 902 -19.70 -16.71 -25.54
N ALA A 903 -20.07 -16.78 -24.26
CA ALA A 903 -21.24 -16.09 -23.72
C ALA A 903 -21.13 -14.56 -23.93
N TRP A 904 -19.95 -13.98 -23.68
CA TRP A 904 -19.68 -12.57 -23.93
C TRP A 904 -19.90 -12.19 -25.40
N GLY A 905 -19.38 -13.00 -26.33
CA GLY A 905 -19.56 -12.78 -27.77
C GLY A 905 -21.03 -12.87 -28.23
N GLN A 906 -21.87 -13.61 -27.50
CA GLN A 906 -23.31 -13.71 -27.73
C GLN A 906 -24.13 -12.69 -26.93
N GLN A 907 -23.49 -11.78 -26.20
CA GLN A 907 -24.12 -10.82 -25.30
C GLN A 907 -24.95 -11.48 -24.17
N ASP A 908 -24.68 -12.75 -23.85
CA ASP A 908 -25.31 -13.49 -22.76
C ASP A 908 -24.56 -13.22 -21.44
N TYR A 909 -24.70 -11.99 -20.95
CA TYR A 909 -24.03 -11.52 -19.74
C TYR A 909 -24.57 -12.21 -18.47
N GLU A 910 -25.86 -12.56 -18.46
CA GLU A 910 -26.50 -13.29 -17.36
C GLU A 910 -25.86 -14.66 -17.15
N MET A 911 -25.58 -15.41 -18.22
CA MET A 911 -24.90 -16.70 -18.14
C MET A 911 -23.54 -16.62 -17.46
N ILE A 912 -22.77 -15.56 -17.73
CA ILE A 912 -21.47 -15.34 -17.09
C ILE A 912 -21.67 -15.17 -15.57
N VAL A 913 -22.61 -14.32 -15.16
CA VAL A 913 -22.91 -14.07 -13.74
C VAL A 913 -23.45 -15.32 -13.04
N GLU A 914 -24.31 -16.09 -13.69
CA GLU A 914 -24.86 -17.34 -13.16
C GLU A 914 -23.78 -18.41 -12.98
N MET A 915 -22.93 -18.62 -13.99
CA MET A 915 -21.86 -19.61 -13.91
C MET A 915 -20.79 -19.22 -12.89
N SER A 916 -20.51 -17.93 -12.71
CA SER A 916 -19.64 -17.44 -11.64
C SER A 916 -20.13 -17.83 -10.24
N LYS A 917 -21.45 -17.89 -10.01
CA LYS A 917 -22.03 -18.35 -8.73
C LYS A 917 -21.85 -19.86 -8.49
N LYS A 918 -21.65 -20.65 -9.57
CA LYS A 918 -21.45 -22.10 -9.50
C LYS A 918 -20.00 -22.51 -9.22
N ILE A 919 -19.01 -21.64 -9.43
CA ILE A 919 -17.60 -21.95 -9.15
C ILE A 919 -17.16 -21.42 -7.77
N PRO A 920 -16.08 -21.95 -7.17
CA PRO A 920 -15.52 -21.39 -5.94
C PRO A 920 -15.06 -19.95 -6.18
N GLU A 921 -15.35 -19.04 -5.25
CA GLU A 921 -14.90 -17.64 -5.33
C GLU A 921 -13.39 -17.54 -5.57
N ALA A 922 -12.59 -18.40 -4.91
CA ALA A 922 -11.15 -18.44 -5.11
C ALA A 922 -10.79 -18.65 -6.59
N ALA A 923 -11.49 -19.52 -7.32
CA ALA A 923 -11.22 -19.78 -8.72
C ALA A 923 -11.63 -18.61 -9.64
N LEU A 924 -12.70 -17.89 -9.30
CA LEU A 924 -13.10 -16.67 -10.01
C LEU A 924 -12.08 -15.54 -9.82
N TYR A 925 -11.68 -15.26 -8.58
CA TYR A 925 -10.80 -14.12 -8.28
C TYR A 925 -9.30 -14.39 -8.51
N GLU A 926 -8.86 -15.65 -8.50
CA GLU A 926 -7.46 -16.00 -8.83
C GLU A 926 -7.20 -16.11 -10.34
N ASP A 927 -8.25 -16.11 -11.17
CA ASP A 927 -8.15 -16.13 -12.64
C ASP A 927 -8.49 -14.76 -13.24
N GLU A 928 -7.46 -14.04 -13.74
CA GLU A 928 -7.62 -12.69 -14.31
C GLU A 928 -8.67 -12.65 -15.44
N LYS A 929 -8.74 -13.69 -16.29
CA LYS A 929 -9.61 -13.72 -17.47
C LYS A 929 -11.07 -13.95 -17.09
N LEU A 930 -11.33 -14.86 -16.17
CA LEU A 930 -12.70 -15.09 -15.66
C LEU A 930 -13.21 -13.87 -14.90
N LEU A 931 -12.37 -13.29 -14.02
CA LEU A 931 -12.71 -12.10 -13.25
C LEU A 931 -13.04 -10.92 -14.18
N GLN A 932 -12.20 -10.64 -15.18
CA GLN A 932 -12.43 -9.57 -16.15
C GLN A 932 -13.77 -9.71 -16.88
N LEU A 933 -14.08 -10.91 -17.40
CA LEU A 933 -15.33 -11.13 -18.14
C LEU A 933 -16.55 -11.04 -17.24
N TYR A 934 -16.47 -11.57 -16.02
CA TYR A 934 -17.52 -11.44 -15.01
C TYR A 934 -17.80 -9.99 -14.64
N ASP A 935 -16.74 -9.21 -14.41
CA ASP A 935 -16.84 -7.82 -14.02
C ASP A 935 -17.47 -6.96 -15.11
N LEU A 936 -17.03 -7.13 -16.35
CA LEU A 936 -17.60 -6.42 -17.49
C LEU A 936 -19.05 -6.84 -17.74
N ALA A 937 -19.42 -8.09 -17.45
CA ALA A 937 -20.80 -8.57 -17.58
C ALA A 937 -21.73 -7.88 -16.56
N ILE A 938 -21.27 -7.69 -15.32
CA ILE A 938 -22.02 -6.93 -14.30
C ILE A 938 -22.25 -5.50 -14.78
N VAL A 939 -21.20 -4.80 -15.21
CA VAL A 939 -21.31 -3.40 -15.67
C VAL A 939 -22.29 -3.28 -16.84
N ARG A 940 -22.33 -4.25 -17.74
CA ARG A 940 -23.27 -4.27 -18.87
C ARG A 940 -24.71 -4.52 -18.44
N LEU A 941 -24.93 -5.41 -17.47
CA LEU A 941 -26.27 -5.66 -16.93
C LEU A 941 -26.80 -4.44 -16.17
N GLU A 942 -25.94 -3.79 -15.36
CA GLU A 942 -26.27 -2.57 -14.62
C GLU A 942 -26.58 -1.36 -15.52
N ALA A 943 -26.00 -1.30 -16.72
CA ALA A 943 -26.28 -0.23 -17.70
C ALA A 943 -27.58 -0.43 -18.49
N VAL A 944 -28.15 -1.65 -18.47
CA VAL A 944 -29.38 -2.01 -19.19
C VAL A 944 -30.60 -1.99 -18.25
N SER A 945 -30.38 -2.12 -16.94
CA SER A 945 -31.36 -1.90 -15.86
C SER A 945 -31.44 -0.44 -15.44
#